data_AF-A0A843EYK6-F1
#
_entry.id   AF-A0A843EYK6-F1
#
_cell.length_a   1.000
_cell.length_b   1.000
_cell.length_c   1.000
_cell.angle_alpha   90.00
_cell.angle_beta   90.00
_cell.angle_gamma   90.00
#
_symmetry.space_group_name_H-M   'P 1'
#
loop_
_entity.id
_entity.type
_entity.pdbx_description
1 polymer ?
#
loop_
_entity_poly.entity_id
_entity_poly.type
_entity_poly.pdbx_seq_one_letter_code
_entity_poly.pdbx_strand_id
1 'polypeptide(L)'
;MNDNIVINSSTVRAQAPNNGVFIDNLKVINGSGQAINAYNLVLTNSLFENCDGKTSTGLLWLATRDDNVIHLENNTFIGNTIDGYSGGAAYYNQGDLVSINNTFDSNTVTGSASNIAYASGNQITSINDKFINNNVTSYVAQYRSSGNDPEIIVENITFINNRASANGAGLVTTGAKIKGAKFINNTAAGNGGAIYLLNHGETSPVCEMSIEDVTFKDNTAACGNDIFIAPSAGSNVFANLTDLTITANSKNVTELSDFITVTVSHPSGAIIGGGQVTFYFDGDVIGKSDLINQNATLEYVGFKNNTKYQFTSVYEYATENDTYISGVVSTNIADAVDSIELYVSNSTGSDENGNGSQNNPFKSISKALSEGYTKSTNITVHVLEGNYTGELNTNLRIPTTVDVTIVGEDADKVIVTDSAADYFITALTGNAKLTLANVTLNRAARDTQSAIYVEEGANVEIDNVKFIGGQGNYGGAINTAGTLVVNNSYFFDNGYGDVSKNAYYGGAICNDGILIIDNSTFEANHAGRLSTIANQGTLYMNNSKVIDSLDAYSMNMDLVAIGAFGGQKGNITIENSIFTVTNRTVDELSNRIYMPQNALTCLAIGSSEHVTIINSTFEDKGGRYTPNAFGGINSWNLAMGGYTLVPGDVEVYNSTFRNLQSVSLFYTKTDGSSYHSHRLFDGCLFENVEYLIAA
;
A
#
# COMPACT_ATOMS: atom_id res chain seq x y z
N MET A 1 11.53 -4.37 50.93
CA MET A 1 11.87 -5.79 51.18
C MET A 1 13.35 -5.93 50.93
N ASN A 2 14.14 -6.38 51.91
CA ASN A 2 15.60 -6.49 51.78
C ASN A 2 16.05 -7.94 52.04
N ASP A 3 16.95 -8.47 51.21
CA ASP A 3 17.59 -9.79 51.35
C ASP A 3 16.62 -10.99 51.34
N ASN A 4 15.66 -11.00 50.40
CA ASN A 4 14.64 -12.05 50.32
C ASN A 4 14.93 -13.05 49.19
N ILE A 5 14.63 -14.34 49.43
CA ILE A 5 14.71 -15.41 48.42
C ILE A 5 13.33 -16.05 48.26
N VAL A 6 12.86 -16.12 47.02
CA VAL A 6 11.58 -16.71 46.60
C VAL A 6 11.88 -17.82 45.60
N ILE A 7 11.49 -19.06 45.92
CA ILE A 7 11.75 -20.25 45.08
C ILE A 7 10.44 -20.97 44.82
N ASN A 8 10.19 -21.38 43.57
CA ASN A 8 9.00 -22.16 43.16
C ASN A 8 7.66 -21.53 43.59
N SER A 9 7.56 -20.21 43.59
CA SER A 9 6.38 -19.47 44.04
C SER A 9 5.86 -18.55 42.94
N SER A 10 4.56 -18.24 42.99
CA SER A 10 3.88 -17.66 41.83
C SER A 10 3.74 -16.14 41.82
N THR A 11 3.96 -15.39 42.92
CA THR A 11 3.84 -13.90 42.90
C THR A 11 4.36 -13.25 44.19
N VAL A 12 5.01 -12.08 44.09
CA VAL A 12 5.15 -11.06 45.15
C VAL A 12 4.32 -9.84 44.76
N ARG A 13 3.11 -9.69 45.32
CA ARG A 13 2.23 -8.56 45.00
C ARG A 13 2.47 -7.41 45.97
N ALA A 14 2.91 -6.27 45.47
CA ALA A 14 3.17 -5.06 46.27
C ALA A 14 2.31 -3.89 45.77
N GLN A 15 1.04 -3.85 46.18
CA GLN A 15 0.18 -2.69 45.93
C GLN A 15 0.37 -1.66 47.04
N ALA A 16 1.21 -0.64 46.82
CA ALA A 16 1.37 0.45 47.77
C ALA A 16 0.45 1.64 47.43
N PRO A 17 -0.01 2.41 48.45
CA PRO A 17 -0.47 3.78 48.24
C PRO A 17 0.69 4.67 47.75
N ASN A 18 0.37 5.89 47.29
CA ASN A 18 1.18 6.83 46.49
C ASN A 18 2.70 6.99 46.80
N ASN A 19 3.21 6.52 47.94
CA ASN A 19 4.60 6.68 48.38
C ASN A 19 5.59 5.62 47.85
N GLY A 20 5.14 4.68 47.00
CA GLY A 20 6.01 3.70 46.33
C GLY A 20 6.48 2.50 47.16
N VAL A 21 7.21 1.60 46.51
CA VAL A 21 7.72 0.34 47.10
C VAL A 21 9.23 0.26 46.90
N PHE A 22 9.98 -0.05 47.96
CA PHE A 22 11.43 -0.31 47.88
C PHE A 22 11.73 -1.79 48.06
N ILE A 23 12.45 -2.39 47.11
CA ILE A 23 12.91 -3.78 47.13
C ILE A 23 14.39 -3.81 46.78
N ASP A 24 15.20 -4.44 47.63
CA ASP A 24 16.63 -4.60 47.44
C ASP A 24 17.06 -6.04 47.68
N ASN A 25 17.98 -6.53 46.84
CA ASN A 25 18.55 -7.88 46.93
C ASN A 25 17.48 -8.99 46.99
N LEU A 26 16.46 -8.91 46.13
CA LEU A 26 15.46 -9.96 45.96
C LEU A 26 15.98 -11.02 44.97
N LYS A 27 15.82 -12.31 45.31
CA LYS A 27 16.09 -13.41 44.38
C LYS A 27 14.81 -14.20 44.11
N VAL A 28 14.40 -14.29 42.86
CA VAL A 28 13.28 -15.11 42.40
C VAL A 28 13.82 -16.18 41.47
N ILE A 29 13.67 -17.46 41.84
CA ILE A 29 14.19 -18.59 41.08
C ILE A 29 13.05 -19.56 40.77
N ASN A 30 12.90 -19.93 39.50
CA ASN A 30 11.81 -20.79 39.01
C ASN A 30 10.43 -20.26 39.42
N GLY A 31 10.26 -18.93 39.41
CA GLY A 31 8.97 -18.30 39.64
C GLY A 31 8.01 -18.64 38.50
N SER A 32 6.71 -18.70 38.77
CA SER A 32 5.68 -18.88 37.73
C SER A 32 4.65 -17.76 37.79
N GLY A 33 4.13 -17.28 36.67
CA GLY A 33 3.24 -16.12 36.64
C GLY A 33 3.95 -14.78 36.79
N GLN A 34 3.22 -13.76 37.26
CA GLN A 34 3.77 -12.41 37.47
C GLN A 34 4.56 -12.37 38.78
N ALA A 35 5.82 -11.94 38.72
CA ALA A 35 6.69 -11.87 39.90
C ALA A 35 6.39 -10.63 40.74
N ILE A 36 6.27 -9.43 40.15
CA ILE A 36 6.01 -8.17 40.86
C ILE A 36 4.93 -7.36 40.13
N ASN A 37 4.04 -6.77 40.91
CA ASN A 37 3.07 -5.76 40.48
C ASN A 37 3.15 -4.59 41.47
N ALA A 38 3.61 -3.42 41.02
CA ALA A 38 3.88 -2.28 41.90
C ALA A 38 3.74 -0.93 41.19
N TYR A 39 3.37 0.10 41.97
CA TYR A 39 3.46 1.51 41.57
C TYR A 39 4.68 2.15 42.22
N ASN A 40 5.34 3.09 41.52
CA ASN A 40 6.48 3.86 42.05
C ASN A 40 7.55 2.95 42.68
N LEU A 41 7.90 1.86 41.99
CA LEU A 41 8.85 0.85 42.45
C LEU A 41 10.29 1.34 42.34
N VAL A 42 11.05 1.11 43.41
CA VAL A 42 12.52 1.11 43.41
C VAL A 42 12.98 -0.33 43.63
N LEU A 43 13.63 -0.92 42.63
CA LEU A 43 14.14 -2.28 42.65
C LEU A 43 15.64 -2.30 42.40
N THR A 44 16.41 -2.76 43.37
CA THR A 44 17.86 -2.77 43.30
C THR A 44 18.46 -4.14 43.57
N ASN A 45 19.61 -4.42 42.95
CA ASN A 45 20.47 -5.58 43.23
C ASN A 45 19.77 -6.95 43.18
N SER A 46 18.71 -7.08 42.38
CA SER A 46 17.83 -8.25 42.41
C SER A 46 18.08 -9.22 41.24
N LEU A 47 17.71 -10.49 41.43
CA LEU A 47 17.89 -11.58 40.45
C LEU A 47 16.55 -12.26 40.16
N PHE A 48 16.23 -12.41 38.88
CA PHE A 48 15.11 -13.20 38.37
C PHE A 48 15.66 -14.26 37.41
N GLU A 49 15.64 -15.51 37.85
CA GLU A 49 16.25 -16.63 37.15
C GLU A 49 15.21 -17.71 36.81
N ASN A 50 15.20 -18.13 35.55
CA ASN A 50 14.36 -19.23 35.04
C ASN A 50 12.88 -19.08 35.40
N CYS A 51 12.39 -17.84 35.47
CA CYS A 51 10.99 -17.57 35.78
C CYS A 51 10.13 -17.69 34.51
N ASP A 52 8.90 -18.14 34.70
CA ASP A 52 7.91 -18.36 33.65
C ASP A 52 6.77 -17.33 33.76
N GLY A 53 6.84 -16.26 32.97
CA GLY A 53 5.89 -15.16 32.98
C GLY A 53 4.63 -15.44 32.14
N LYS A 54 3.68 -16.21 32.66
CA LYS A 54 2.43 -16.57 31.94
C LYS A 54 1.34 -15.48 31.91
N THR A 55 1.61 -14.30 32.45
CA THR A 55 0.62 -13.20 32.52
C THR A 55 0.79 -12.24 31.35
N SER A 56 -0.23 -11.44 31.08
CA SER A 56 -0.23 -10.48 29.96
C SER A 56 0.87 -9.42 30.05
N THR A 57 1.51 -9.22 31.20
CA THR A 57 2.37 -8.06 31.51
C THR A 57 3.79 -8.45 31.98
N GLY A 58 4.21 -9.68 31.70
CA GLY A 58 5.57 -10.14 32.03
C GLY A 58 5.81 -10.47 33.51
N LEU A 59 7.09 -10.51 33.90
CA LEU A 59 7.51 -10.73 35.29
C LEU A 59 7.21 -9.52 36.17
N LEU A 60 7.46 -8.30 35.69
CA LEU A 60 7.21 -7.06 36.40
C LEU A 60 6.18 -6.22 35.65
N TRP A 61 5.08 -5.86 36.32
CA TRP A 61 4.18 -4.81 35.87
C TRP A 61 4.33 -3.58 36.75
N LEU A 62 4.69 -2.46 36.12
CA LEU A 62 5.13 -1.24 36.77
C LEU A 62 4.33 -0.05 36.22
N ALA A 63 4.01 0.90 37.10
CA ALA A 63 3.40 2.16 36.69
C ALA A 63 3.78 3.29 37.65
N THR A 64 3.76 4.54 37.15
CA THR A 64 3.99 5.71 38.00
C THR A 64 2.69 6.42 38.40
N ARG A 65 2.73 7.17 39.50
CA ARG A 65 1.68 8.08 39.97
C ARG A 65 2.31 9.31 40.61
N ASP A 66 1.59 10.44 40.60
CA ASP A 66 1.97 11.69 41.29
C ASP A 66 3.40 12.15 40.97
N ASP A 67 3.74 12.21 39.67
CA ASP A 67 5.05 12.64 39.14
C ASP A 67 6.28 11.86 39.66
N ASN A 68 6.07 10.63 40.14
CA ASN A 68 7.16 9.73 40.54
C ASN A 68 7.76 8.97 39.35
N VAL A 69 8.91 8.34 39.60
CA VAL A 69 9.68 7.56 38.62
C VAL A 69 9.88 6.12 39.11
N ILE A 70 9.86 5.15 38.18
CA ILE A 70 10.32 3.78 38.45
C ILE A 70 11.84 3.75 38.42
N HIS A 71 12.48 3.13 39.42
CA HIS A 71 13.94 2.98 39.46
C HIS A 71 14.32 1.51 39.47
N LEU A 72 15.01 1.05 38.41
CA LEU A 72 15.54 -0.31 38.28
C LEU A 72 17.07 -0.22 38.20
N GLU A 73 17.78 -0.73 39.21
CA GLU A 73 19.24 -0.63 39.25
C GLU A 73 19.95 -1.94 39.62
N ASN A 74 21.00 -2.30 38.87
CA ASN A 74 21.85 -3.46 39.14
C ASN A 74 21.07 -4.79 39.22
N ASN A 75 19.99 -4.94 38.46
CA ASN A 75 19.20 -6.17 38.45
C ASN A 75 19.63 -7.13 37.33
N THR A 76 19.44 -8.43 37.55
CA THR A 76 19.72 -9.47 36.55
C THR A 76 18.45 -10.28 36.25
N PHE A 77 18.11 -10.39 34.98
CA PHE A 77 17.02 -11.21 34.43
C PHE A 77 17.62 -12.25 33.49
N ILE A 78 17.64 -13.51 33.89
CA ILE A 78 18.31 -14.57 33.15
C ILE A 78 17.44 -15.80 32.92
N GLY A 79 17.43 -16.30 31.68
CA GLY A 79 16.78 -17.57 31.33
C GLY A 79 15.25 -17.57 31.48
N ASN A 80 14.62 -16.39 31.54
CA ASN A 80 13.18 -16.30 31.77
C ASN A 80 12.41 -16.60 30.48
N THR A 81 11.25 -17.26 30.59
CA THR A 81 10.36 -17.59 29.46
C THR A 81 8.98 -16.94 29.66
N ILE A 82 8.41 -16.31 28.63
CA ILE A 82 7.17 -15.53 28.74
C ILE A 82 6.20 -15.85 27.61
N ASP A 83 4.93 -16.07 27.97
CA ASP A 83 3.84 -16.49 27.07
C ASP A 83 2.65 -15.49 27.06
N GLY A 84 2.85 -14.26 27.53
CA GLY A 84 1.82 -13.22 27.67
C GLY A 84 1.41 -12.49 26.37
N TYR A 85 0.39 -11.62 26.44
CA TYR A 85 -0.16 -10.84 25.32
C TYR A 85 0.33 -9.37 25.20
N SER A 86 0.97 -8.77 26.22
CA SER A 86 1.22 -7.31 26.25
C SER A 86 2.44 -6.87 27.08
N GLY A 87 3.62 -7.40 26.72
CA GLY A 87 4.91 -6.72 26.93
C GLY A 87 5.76 -7.18 28.12
N GLY A 88 7.06 -7.30 27.84
CA GLY A 88 8.14 -7.47 28.82
C GLY A 88 8.44 -8.91 29.21
N ALA A 89 9.60 -9.44 28.84
CA ALA A 89 10.15 -10.62 29.50
C ALA A 89 10.52 -10.32 30.95
N ALA A 90 11.16 -9.17 31.16
CA ALA A 90 11.51 -8.68 32.47
C ALA A 90 10.47 -7.71 32.99
N TYR A 91 10.19 -6.62 32.24
CA TYR A 91 9.26 -5.60 32.74
C TYR A 91 8.39 -4.96 31.65
N TYR A 92 7.20 -4.56 32.10
CA TYR A 92 6.27 -3.68 31.42
C TYR A 92 6.02 -2.45 32.29
N ASN A 93 6.45 -1.28 31.82
CA ASN A 93 6.33 -0.02 32.55
C ASN A 93 5.43 1.00 31.83
N GLN A 94 4.44 1.52 32.55
CA GLN A 94 3.60 2.66 32.16
C GLN A 94 3.90 3.86 33.06
N GLY A 95 4.87 4.67 32.67
CA GLY A 95 5.32 5.84 33.42
C GLY A 95 6.80 6.12 33.20
N ASP A 96 7.30 7.13 33.90
CA ASP A 96 8.70 7.52 33.85
C ASP A 96 9.61 6.40 34.41
N LEU A 97 10.79 6.26 33.82
CA LEU A 97 11.73 5.17 34.11
C LEU A 97 13.16 5.67 34.23
N VAL A 98 13.86 5.16 35.24
CA VAL A 98 15.32 5.13 35.32
C VAL A 98 15.74 3.67 35.43
N SER A 99 16.45 3.19 34.41
CA SER A 99 16.98 1.82 34.30
C SER A 99 18.50 1.90 34.17
N ILE A 100 19.23 1.40 35.17
CA ILE A 100 20.70 1.54 35.24
C ILE A 100 21.36 0.20 35.55
N ASN A 101 22.39 -0.15 34.76
CA ASN A 101 23.24 -1.33 34.98
C ASN A 101 22.46 -2.67 35.11
N ASN A 102 21.31 -2.80 34.45
CA ASN A 102 20.56 -4.06 34.46
C ASN A 102 21.06 -5.00 33.36
N THR A 103 20.96 -6.31 33.60
CA THR A 103 21.34 -7.35 32.64
C THR A 103 20.14 -8.23 32.30
N PHE A 104 19.84 -8.37 31.02
CA PHE A 104 18.80 -9.22 30.45
C PHE A 104 19.49 -10.24 29.55
N ASP A 105 19.69 -11.47 30.05
CA ASP A 105 20.44 -12.52 29.34
C ASP A 105 19.57 -13.74 29.06
N SER A 106 19.58 -14.21 27.81
CA SER A 106 19.00 -15.50 27.42
C SER A 106 17.50 -15.62 27.77
N ASN A 107 16.77 -14.51 27.75
CA ASN A 107 15.33 -14.52 27.98
C ASN A 107 14.60 -14.80 26.66
N THR A 108 13.50 -15.55 26.75
CA THR A 108 12.69 -15.98 25.62
C THR A 108 11.25 -15.50 25.75
N VAL A 109 10.70 -14.91 24.69
CA VAL A 109 9.27 -14.57 24.60
C VAL A 109 8.64 -15.41 23.49
N THR A 110 7.64 -16.21 23.85
CA THR A 110 6.93 -17.13 22.95
C THR A 110 5.49 -16.69 22.64
N GLY A 111 4.90 -15.87 23.51
CA GLY A 111 3.55 -15.33 23.33
C GLY A 111 3.49 -14.20 22.29
N SER A 112 2.28 -13.68 22.07
CA SER A 112 2.08 -12.48 21.23
C SER A 112 2.66 -11.20 21.83
N ALA A 113 3.03 -11.23 23.13
CA ALA A 113 3.82 -10.18 23.76
C ALA A 113 5.10 -9.91 22.98
N SER A 114 5.38 -8.63 22.78
CA SER A 114 6.39 -8.23 21.83
C SER A 114 7.80 -8.05 22.40
N ASN A 115 8.00 -7.88 23.72
CA ASN A 115 9.20 -7.19 24.27
C ASN A 115 9.90 -7.96 25.41
N ILE A 116 11.24 -7.83 25.56
CA ILE A 116 11.97 -8.12 26.82
C ILE A 116 11.76 -7.01 27.84
N ALA A 117 11.88 -5.76 27.39
CA ALA A 117 11.72 -4.56 28.18
C ALA A 117 10.77 -3.60 27.46
N TYR A 118 9.75 -3.12 28.16
CA TYR A 118 8.83 -2.11 27.62
C TYR A 118 8.68 -0.94 28.59
N ALA A 119 8.83 0.28 28.08
CA ALA A 119 8.52 1.50 28.81
C ALA A 119 7.78 2.50 27.92
N SER A 120 6.74 3.10 28.46
CA SER A 120 6.09 4.28 27.88
C SER A 120 5.97 5.35 28.97
N GLY A 121 6.64 6.48 28.80
CA GLY A 121 6.73 7.54 29.80
C GLY A 121 7.07 8.90 29.18
N ASN A 122 7.03 9.96 29.98
CA ASN A 122 7.51 11.27 29.58
C ASN A 122 9.03 11.30 29.69
N GLN A 123 9.58 10.78 30.78
CA GLN A 123 11.02 10.66 30.98
C GLN A 123 11.43 9.18 31.04
N ILE A 124 12.25 8.74 30.09
CA ILE A 124 12.84 7.38 30.10
C ILE A 124 14.35 7.50 30.01
N THR A 125 15.06 6.98 31.00
CA THR A 125 16.52 6.93 31.03
C THR A 125 16.99 5.48 31.18
N SER A 126 17.80 5.01 30.24
CA SER A 126 18.39 3.66 30.25
C SER A 126 19.91 3.77 30.07
N ILE A 127 20.67 3.39 31.09
CA ILE A 127 22.13 3.60 31.14
C ILE A 127 22.84 2.29 31.48
N ASN A 128 23.85 1.92 30.69
CA ASN A 128 24.67 0.72 30.88
C ASN A 128 23.89 -0.61 30.94
N ASP A 129 22.62 -0.62 30.54
CA ASP A 129 21.83 -1.84 30.48
C ASP A 129 22.36 -2.78 29.40
N LYS A 130 22.21 -4.09 29.59
CA LYS A 130 22.73 -5.13 28.70
C LYS A 130 21.64 -6.11 28.31
N PHE A 131 21.41 -6.26 27.01
CA PHE A 131 20.49 -7.24 26.43
C PHE A 131 21.31 -8.23 25.60
N ILE A 132 21.45 -9.46 26.10
CA ILE A 132 22.35 -10.46 25.54
C ILE A 132 21.57 -11.76 25.26
N ASN A 133 21.76 -12.34 24.07
CA ASN A 133 21.21 -13.65 23.67
C ASN A 133 19.68 -13.78 23.86
N ASN A 134 18.92 -12.68 23.82
CA ASN A 134 17.46 -12.75 24.00
C ASN A 134 16.78 -13.17 22.69
N ASN A 135 15.69 -13.93 22.80
CA ASN A 135 14.91 -14.40 21.67
C ASN A 135 13.45 -13.96 21.83
N VAL A 136 12.96 -13.15 20.90
CA VAL A 136 11.63 -12.53 20.97
C VAL A 136 10.83 -12.75 19.70
N THR A 137 9.50 -12.65 19.82
CA THR A 137 8.63 -12.70 18.66
C THR A 137 8.70 -11.42 17.82
N SER A 138 8.79 -10.25 18.49
CA SER A 138 8.92 -8.93 17.86
C SER A 138 10.11 -8.15 18.40
N TYR A 139 9.96 -7.28 19.39
CA TYR A 139 10.97 -6.31 19.81
C TYR A 139 11.80 -6.77 21.03
N VAL A 140 13.06 -6.36 21.15
CA VAL A 140 13.83 -6.67 22.38
C VAL A 140 13.57 -5.64 23.47
N ALA A 141 13.96 -4.38 23.25
CA ALA A 141 13.63 -3.29 24.15
C ALA A 141 12.79 -2.25 23.42
N GLN A 142 11.70 -1.80 24.00
CA GLN A 142 10.83 -0.78 23.42
C GLN A 142 10.61 0.38 24.39
N TYR A 143 11.04 1.58 23.99
CA TYR A 143 10.88 2.83 24.73
C TYR A 143 10.03 3.80 23.92
N ARG A 144 8.86 4.18 24.43
CA ARG A 144 7.93 5.07 23.73
C ARG A 144 7.75 6.37 24.48
N SER A 145 7.78 7.47 23.74
CA SER A 145 7.45 8.79 24.22
C SER A 145 5.95 8.87 24.53
N SER A 146 5.60 9.46 25.66
CA SER A 146 4.23 9.80 26.04
C SER A 146 4.23 11.03 26.95
N GLY A 147 3.15 11.81 26.99
CA GLY A 147 3.12 13.06 27.76
C GLY A 147 3.30 14.29 26.87
N ASN A 148 3.71 15.41 27.45
CA ASN A 148 3.74 16.71 26.76
C ASN A 148 5.14 17.14 26.33
N ASP A 149 6.18 16.67 27.02
CA ASP A 149 7.58 17.06 26.79
C ASP A 149 8.47 15.83 26.98
N PRO A 150 8.38 14.84 26.07
CA PRO A 150 9.00 13.55 26.29
C PRO A 150 10.51 13.56 25.98
N GLU A 151 11.30 12.97 26.86
CA GLU A 151 12.73 12.75 26.69
C GLU A 151 13.09 11.28 26.94
N ILE A 152 13.78 10.69 25.97
CA ILE A 152 14.31 9.32 26.06
C ILE A 152 15.84 9.39 25.93
N ILE A 153 16.54 9.02 27.00
CA ILE A 153 18.00 9.00 27.09
C ILE A 153 18.47 7.55 27.14
N VAL A 154 19.33 7.18 26.19
CA VAL A 154 19.91 5.83 26.11
C VAL A 154 21.43 5.93 26.02
N GLU A 155 22.12 5.59 27.11
CA GLU A 155 23.57 5.75 27.19
C GLU A 155 24.29 4.43 27.49
N ASN A 156 25.34 4.15 26.73
CA ASN A 156 26.23 3.00 26.93
C ASN A 156 25.49 1.64 27.00
N ILE A 157 24.30 1.56 26.40
CA ILE A 157 23.51 0.33 26.33
C ILE A 157 24.17 -0.68 25.41
N THR A 158 24.03 -1.97 25.71
CA THR A 158 24.63 -3.05 24.90
C THR A 158 23.58 -4.07 24.48
N PHE A 159 23.41 -4.27 23.18
CA PHE A 159 22.60 -5.33 22.58
C PHE A 159 23.50 -6.29 21.81
N ILE A 160 23.59 -7.55 22.25
CA ILE A 160 24.45 -8.57 21.65
C ILE A 160 23.66 -9.86 21.38
N ASN A 161 23.77 -10.40 20.16
CA ASN A 161 23.23 -11.71 19.80
C ASN A 161 21.72 -11.87 20.04
N ASN A 162 20.96 -10.78 20.00
CA ASN A 162 19.52 -10.90 20.18
C ASN A 162 18.83 -11.26 18.86
N ARG A 163 17.72 -11.98 18.95
CA ARG A 163 16.96 -12.45 17.79
C ARG A 163 15.49 -12.10 17.90
N ALA A 164 14.94 -11.54 16.82
CA ALA A 164 13.53 -11.27 16.64
C ALA A 164 12.97 -12.08 15.46
N SER A 165 11.86 -12.81 15.66
CA SER A 165 11.17 -13.47 14.54
C SER A 165 10.35 -12.52 13.66
N ALA A 166 10.14 -11.29 14.10
CA ALA A 166 9.55 -10.20 13.33
C ALA A 166 10.54 -9.01 13.29
N ASN A 167 10.19 -7.87 13.88
CA ASN A 167 10.92 -6.61 13.76
C ASN A 167 11.66 -6.23 15.05
N GLY A 168 12.78 -5.51 14.99
CA GLY A 168 13.36 -4.80 16.14
C GLY A 168 14.16 -5.68 17.10
N ALA A 169 15.23 -6.30 16.62
CA ALA A 169 16.10 -7.17 17.43
C ALA A 169 17.03 -6.42 18.42
N GLY A 170 16.97 -5.08 18.47
CA GLY A 170 17.65 -4.27 19.48
C GLY A 170 16.71 -3.28 20.16
N LEU A 171 16.96 -1.99 19.95
CA LEU A 171 16.14 -0.92 20.53
C LEU A 171 15.00 -0.53 19.58
N VAL A 172 13.81 -0.33 20.13
CA VAL A 172 12.64 0.15 19.41
C VAL A 172 12.16 1.44 20.07
N THR A 173 12.04 2.51 19.31
CA THR A 173 11.71 3.82 19.91
C THR A 173 10.94 4.73 18.95
N THR A 174 10.17 5.67 19.49
CA THR A 174 9.59 6.81 18.74
C THR A 174 10.61 7.93 18.51
N GLY A 175 11.75 7.88 19.20
CA GLY A 175 12.87 8.82 19.14
C GLY A 175 13.67 8.76 20.44
N ALA A 176 14.99 8.98 20.39
CA ALA A 176 15.85 8.94 21.57
C ALA A 176 17.20 9.64 21.35
N LYS A 177 17.78 10.15 22.43
CA LYS A 177 19.18 10.58 22.49
C LYS A 177 20.06 9.37 22.83
N ILE A 178 20.72 8.80 21.83
CA ILE A 178 21.52 7.58 21.97
C ILE A 178 23.01 7.91 21.95
N LYS A 179 23.72 7.55 23.02
CA LYS A 179 25.15 7.79 23.15
C LYS A 179 25.94 6.56 23.58
N GLY A 180 27.05 6.24 22.92
CA GLY A 180 27.97 5.19 23.36
C GLY A 180 27.42 3.76 23.28
N ALA A 181 26.28 3.56 22.61
CA ALA A 181 25.60 2.27 22.53
C ALA A 181 26.34 1.26 21.64
N LYS A 182 26.11 -0.03 21.88
CA LYS A 182 26.69 -1.12 21.09
C LYS A 182 25.60 -2.08 20.63
N PHE A 183 25.41 -2.20 19.32
CA PHE A 183 24.52 -3.16 18.69
C PHE A 183 25.35 -4.12 17.85
N ILE A 184 25.52 -5.34 18.35
CA ILE A 184 26.41 -6.34 17.76
C ILE A 184 25.67 -7.66 17.51
N ASN A 185 25.65 -8.11 16.26
CA ASN A 185 25.11 -9.41 15.86
C ASN A 185 23.64 -9.62 16.28
N ASN A 186 22.82 -8.57 16.17
CA ASN A 186 21.38 -8.67 16.40
C ASN A 186 20.66 -8.98 15.09
N THR A 187 19.68 -9.89 15.12
CA THR A 187 19.03 -10.42 13.92
C THR A 187 17.52 -10.32 14.01
N ALA A 188 16.92 -9.50 13.14
CA ALA A 188 15.47 -9.46 12.93
C ALA A 188 15.11 -10.17 11.61
N ALA A 189 14.05 -10.98 11.60
CA ALA A 189 13.59 -11.60 10.34
C ALA A 189 12.85 -10.59 9.44
N GLY A 190 12.19 -9.60 10.04
CA GLY A 190 11.61 -8.44 9.38
C GLY A 190 12.61 -7.28 9.36
N ASN A 191 12.28 -6.16 10.00
CA ASN A 191 13.02 -4.91 9.86
C ASN A 191 13.72 -4.48 11.16
N GLY A 192 14.79 -3.66 11.03
CA GLY A 192 15.47 -3.02 12.15
C GLY A 192 16.26 -4.00 13.03
N GLY A 193 17.45 -4.39 12.58
CA GLY A 193 18.29 -5.34 13.32
C GLY A 193 18.86 -4.73 14.61
N ALA A 194 19.30 -3.48 14.57
CA ALA A 194 19.78 -2.75 15.76
C ALA A 194 18.72 -1.81 16.35
N ILE A 195 18.13 -0.95 15.52
CA ILE A 195 17.15 0.06 15.91
C ILE A 195 15.94 -0.02 14.98
N TYR A 196 14.75 -0.06 15.55
CA TYR A 196 13.49 0.14 14.84
C TYR A 196 12.86 1.46 15.30
N LEU A 197 12.79 2.44 14.41
CA LEU A 197 12.22 3.75 14.68
C LEU A 197 10.73 3.74 14.31
N LEU A 198 9.87 3.87 15.32
CA LEU A 198 8.41 3.80 15.20
C LEU A 198 7.83 5.10 14.64
N ASN A 199 6.76 4.98 13.85
CA ASN A 199 5.89 6.10 13.54
C ASN A 199 5.19 6.63 14.80
N HIS A 200 4.71 7.87 14.75
CA HIS A 200 4.02 8.52 15.85
C HIS A 200 2.84 9.34 15.33
N GLY A 201 1.89 9.68 16.21
CA GLY A 201 0.75 10.51 15.82
C GLY A 201 1.20 11.90 15.37
N GLU A 202 0.56 12.46 14.35
CA GLU A 202 0.91 13.77 13.77
C GLU A 202 1.01 14.90 14.81
N THR A 203 0.17 14.88 15.86
CA THR A 203 0.17 15.88 16.93
C THR A 203 0.84 15.41 18.22
N SER A 204 1.41 14.21 18.23
CA SER A 204 2.03 13.65 19.44
C SER A 204 3.43 14.24 19.61
N PRO A 205 3.75 14.88 20.75
CA PRO A 205 5.13 15.26 21.03
C PRO A 205 5.97 13.98 21.17
N VAL A 206 7.16 13.99 20.57
CA VAL A 206 8.11 12.87 20.61
C VAL A 206 9.51 13.39 20.90
N CYS A 207 10.34 12.53 21.51
CA CYS A 207 11.74 12.85 21.71
C CYS A 207 12.45 12.94 20.35
N GLU A 208 13.30 13.95 20.15
CA GLU A 208 14.16 14.00 18.97
C GLU A 208 15.16 12.83 18.96
N MET A 209 15.49 12.37 17.75
CA MET A 209 16.47 11.31 17.56
C MET A 209 17.87 11.89 17.43
N SER A 210 18.83 11.39 18.20
CA SER A 210 20.25 11.66 17.99
C SER A 210 21.11 10.44 18.26
N ILE A 211 22.20 10.29 17.51
CA ILE A 211 23.09 9.14 17.57
C ILE A 211 24.53 9.63 17.66
N GLU A 212 25.18 9.37 18.80
CA GLU A 212 26.56 9.76 19.08
C GLU A 212 27.37 8.54 19.56
N ASP A 213 28.57 8.33 19.03
CA ASP A 213 29.50 7.28 19.48
C ASP A 213 28.89 5.85 19.53
N VAL A 214 27.97 5.54 18.63
CA VAL A 214 27.31 4.23 18.56
C VAL A 214 28.10 3.26 17.68
N THR A 215 28.26 2.03 18.16
CA THR A 215 28.84 0.93 17.36
C THR A 215 27.74 0.04 16.80
N PHE A 216 27.67 -0.03 15.47
CA PHE A 216 26.88 -1.01 14.74
C PHE A 216 27.81 -2.06 14.13
N LYS A 217 27.52 -3.34 14.37
CA LYS A 217 28.36 -4.43 13.85
C LYS A 217 27.55 -5.69 13.63
N ASP A 218 27.63 -6.25 12.43
CA ASP A 218 27.08 -7.57 12.09
C ASP A 218 25.56 -7.71 12.37
N ASN A 219 24.81 -6.61 12.47
CA ASN A 219 23.35 -6.67 12.62
C ASN A 219 22.71 -7.05 11.27
N THR A 220 21.61 -7.79 11.32
CA THR A 220 20.93 -8.32 10.12
C THR A 220 19.43 -8.11 10.21
N ALA A 221 18.83 -7.62 9.12
CA ALA A 221 17.40 -7.52 8.91
C ALA A 221 17.06 -7.65 7.41
N ALA A 222 15.79 -7.89 7.08
CA ALA A 222 15.32 -7.81 5.70
C ALA A 222 15.43 -6.37 5.17
N CYS A 223 15.13 -5.38 6.01
CA CYS A 223 15.32 -3.96 5.70
C CYS A 223 15.78 -3.19 6.95
N GLY A 224 16.80 -2.33 6.79
CA GLY A 224 17.42 -1.59 7.87
C GLY A 224 18.20 -2.52 8.81
N ASN A 225 19.29 -3.10 8.32
CA ASN A 225 20.18 -3.97 9.11
C ASN A 225 20.53 -3.33 10.46
N ASP A 226 20.87 -2.04 10.43
CA ASP A 226 21.06 -1.29 11.66
C ASP A 226 19.79 -0.53 12.01
N ILE A 227 19.38 0.44 11.19
CA ILE A 227 18.25 1.32 11.50
C ILE A 227 17.16 1.16 10.46
N PHE A 228 15.94 0.87 10.91
CA PHE A 228 14.74 0.92 10.07
C PHE A 228 13.81 2.04 10.51
N ILE A 229 13.35 2.87 9.56
CA ILE A 229 12.36 3.93 9.79
C ILE A 229 10.99 3.44 9.33
N ALA A 230 10.03 3.37 10.26
CA ALA A 230 8.70 2.86 9.98
C ALA A 230 7.84 3.83 9.16
N PRO A 231 7.04 3.32 8.20
CA PRO A 231 6.18 4.15 7.36
C PRO A 231 5.03 4.79 8.13
N SER A 232 4.52 5.88 7.56
CA SER A 232 3.26 6.51 7.99
C SER A 232 2.07 5.57 7.75
N ALA A 233 1.05 5.67 8.60
CA ALA A 233 -0.18 4.91 8.45
C ALA A 233 -1.34 5.65 9.11
N GLY A 234 -2.41 5.93 8.36
CA GLY A 234 -3.54 6.72 8.87
C GLY A 234 -3.11 8.13 9.27
N SER A 235 -3.37 8.52 10.52
CA SER A 235 -2.97 9.81 11.11
C SER A 235 -1.56 9.81 11.74
N ASN A 236 -0.76 8.77 11.50
CA ASN A 236 0.61 8.68 12.00
C ASN A 236 1.60 9.17 10.94
N VAL A 237 2.62 9.89 11.40
CA VAL A 237 3.77 10.36 10.60
C VAL A 237 5.00 9.50 10.88
N PHE A 238 5.91 9.45 9.91
CA PHE A 238 7.21 8.80 10.10
C PHE A 238 8.04 9.54 11.16
N ALA A 239 9.01 8.85 11.73
CA ALA A 239 9.94 9.45 12.67
C ALA A 239 11.17 10.00 11.96
N ASN A 240 11.68 11.12 12.47
CA ASN A 240 12.77 11.85 11.83
C ASN A 240 14.12 11.30 12.32
N LEU A 241 15.00 11.02 11.37
CA LEU A 241 16.43 10.81 11.57
C LEU A 241 17.15 11.88 10.74
N THR A 242 17.88 12.78 11.39
CA THR A 242 18.55 13.91 10.72
C THR A 242 19.95 13.56 10.25
N ASP A 243 20.59 14.51 9.57
CA ASP A 243 21.98 14.46 9.12
C ASP A 243 22.24 13.34 8.09
N LEU A 244 21.21 12.98 7.33
CA LEU A 244 21.33 12.04 6.24
C LEU A 244 22.10 12.67 5.08
N THR A 245 22.94 11.87 4.43
CA THR A 245 23.53 12.22 3.14
C THR A 245 22.95 11.29 2.07
N ILE A 246 22.17 11.88 1.16
CA ILE A 246 21.50 11.21 0.06
C ILE A 246 22.31 11.46 -1.22
N THR A 247 22.93 10.41 -1.74
CA THR A 247 23.85 10.49 -2.89
C THR A 247 23.27 9.78 -4.09
N ALA A 248 22.97 10.54 -5.14
CA ALA A 248 22.68 9.99 -6.45
C ALA A 248 24.00 9.54 -7.10
N ASN A 249 24.24 8.22 -7.20
CA ASN A 249 25.54 7.71 -7.61
C ASN A 249 25.77 7.91 -9.11
N SER A 250 26.89 8.55 -9.45
CA SER A 250 27.30 8.72 -10.85
C SER A 250 27.61 7.37 -11.49
N LYS A 251 27.25 7.20 -12.76
CA LYS A 251 27.43 5.93 -13.48
C LYS A 251 27.71 6.14 -14.97
N ASN A 252 28.53 5.27 -15.55
CA ASN A 252 28.66 5.13 -17.00
C ASN A 252 27.82 3.94 -17.45
N VAL A 253 26.98 4.14 -18.47
CA VAL A 253 26.05 3.13 -18.99
C VAL A 253 26.36 2.86 -20.46
N THR A 254 26.40 1.59 -20.84
CA THR A 254 26.71 1.15 -22.22
C THR A 254 25.54 0.43 -22.90
N GLU A 255 24.45 0.22 -22.17
CA GLU A 255 23.27 -0.51 -22.63
C GLU A 255 22.01 0.35 -22.50
N LEU A 256 20.92 -0.05 -23.16
CA LEU A 256 19.64 0.67 -23.10
C LEU A 256 18.91 0.49 -21.76
N SER A 257 19.19 -0.59 -21.03
CA SER A 257 18.72 -0.83 -19.67
C SER A 257 19.90 -0.97 -18.72
N ASP A 258 19.83 -0.34 -17.55
CA ASP A 258 20.79 -0.55 -16.47
C ASP A 258 20.20 -0.10 -15.13
N PHE A 259 20.76 -0.59 -14.02
CA PHE A 259 20.40 -0.16 -12.69
C PHE A 259 21.11 1.13 -12.29
N ILE A 260 20.37 2.08 -11.76
CA ILE A 260 20.90 3.27 -11.08
C ILE A 260 20.61 3.19 -9.58
N THR A 261 21.50 3.75 -8.77
CA THR A 261 21.43 3.59 -7.31
C THR A 261 21.56 4.94 -6.64
N VAL A 262 20.69 5.18 -5.67
CA VAL A 262 20.84 6.25 -4.67
C VAL A 262 21.26 5.62 -3.37
N THR A 263 22.30 6.16 -2.74
CA THR A 263 22.76 5.72 -1.43
C THR A 263 22.35 6.73 -0.37
N VAL A 264 21.70 6.26 0.70
CA VAL A 264 21.40 7.05 1.90
C VAL A 264 22.32 6.59 3.01
N SER A 265 23.13 7.53 3.51
CA SER A 265 24.12 7.28 4.56
C SER A 265 23.91 8.22 5.74
N HIS A 266 24.39 7.82 6.90
CA HIS A 266 24.36 8.62 8.13
C HIS A 266 25.77 8.67 8.73
N PRO A 267 26.18 9.80 9.37
CA PRO A 267 27.52 9.98 9.94
C PRO A 267 27.95 8.91 10.94
N SER A 268 27.01 8.24 11.60
CA SER A 268 27.30 7.12 12.50
C SER A 268 27.78 5.85 11.79
N GLY A 269 27.71 5.79 10.46
CA GLY A 269 28.00 4.59 9.68
C GLY A 269 26.90 3.51 9.73
N ALA A 270 25.70 3.85 10.20
CA ALA A 270 24.58 2.92 10.27
C ALA A 270 24.04 2.56 8.88
N ILE A 271 23.65 1.29 8.71
CA ILE A 271 22.94 0.80 7.54
C ILE A 271 21.43 1.07 7.70
N ILE A 272 20.91 2.01 6.91
CA ILE A 272 19.53 2.54 7.03
C ILE A 272 18.58 1.83 6.06
N GLY A 273 17.32 1.65 6.42
CA GLY A 273 16.26 1.22 5.52
C GLY A 273 14.88 1.79 5.89
N GLY A 274 13.93 1.64 4.96
CA GLY A 274 12.57 2.16 5.08
C GLY A 274 12.35 3.39 4.19
N GLY A 275 11.10 3.62 3.78
CA GLY A 275 10.72 4.72 2.90
C GLY A 275 11.15 4.52 1.44
N GLN A 276 10.76 5.47 0.59
CA GLN A 276 11.04 5.44 -0.84
C GLN A 276 11.95 6.58 -1.30
N VAL A 277 12.73 6.30 -2.34
CA VAL A 277 13.50 7.31 -3.07
C VAL A 277 12.87 7.51 -4.45
N THR A 278 12.59 8.76 -4.80
CA THR A 278 12.21 9.18 -6.15
C THR A 278 13.45 9.59 -6.94
N PHE A 279 13.59 9.09 -8.16
CA PHE A 279 14.75 9.27 -9.04
C PHE A 279 14.42 10.26 -10.14
N TYR A 280 15.40 11.09 -10.52
CA TYR A 280 15.22 12.11 -11.55
C TYR A 280 16.39 12.16 -12.53
N PHE A 281 16.07 12.35 -13.82
CA PHE A 281 17.03 12.80 -14.83
C PHE A 281 16.64 14.17 -15.36
N ASP A 282 17.57 15.12 -15.31
CA ASP A 282 17.39 16.48 -15.82
C ASP A 282 16.14 17.21 -15.26
N GLY A 283 15.67 16.78 -14.07
CA GLY A 283 14.47 17.30 -13.40
C GLY A 283 13.20 16.48 -13.62
N ASP A 284 13.18 15.55 -14.57
CA ASP A 284 12.04 14.67 -14.83
C ASP A 284 12.09 13.43 -13.95
N VAL A 285 10.93 13.04 -13.37
CA VAL A 285 10.80 11.80 -12.60
C VAL A 285 10.97 10.60 -13.52
N ILE A 286 11.86 9.69 -13.16
CA ILE A 286 12.12 8.44 -13.93
C ILE A 286 11.70 7.17 -13.19
N GLY A 287 11.33 7.28 -11.90
CA GLY A 287 10.82 6.17 -11.12
C GLY A 287 11.03 6.32 -9.62
N LYS A 288 10.57 5.32 -8.86
CA LYS A 288 10.71 5.23 -7.40
C LYS A 288 11.21 3.84 -7.00
N SER A 289 11.94 3.75 -5.90
CA SER A 289 12.39 2.47 -5.33
C SER A 289 12.50 2.56 -3.81
N ASP A 290 12.20 1.45 -3.13
CA ASP A 290 12.33 1.35 -1.67
C ASP A 290 13.81 1.43 -1.27
N LEU A 291 14.08 2.12 -0.15
CA LEU A 291 15.42 2.15 0.44
C LEU A 291 15.66 0.86 1.26
N ILE A 292 16.50 -0.03 0.73
CA ILE A 292 16.84 -1.29 1.39
C ILE A 292 18.33 -1.30 1.71
N ASN A 293 18.65 -1.24 3.00
CA ASN A 293 20.02 -1.36 3.52
C ASN A 293 21.01 -0.40 2.83
N GLN A 294 20.75 0.90 2.96
CA GLN A 294 21.42 2.08 2.40
C GLN A 294 21.17 2.35 0.92
N ASN A 295 20.68 1.39 0.13
CA ASN A 295 20.56 1.58 -1.31
C ASN A 295 19.12 1.49 -1.76
N ALA A 296 18.67 2.50 -2.47
CA ALA A 296 17.51 2.42 -3.35
C ALA A 296 18.03 2.19 -4.76
N THR A 297 17.53 1.17 -5.45
CA THR A 297 18.01 0.79 -6.79
C THR A 297 16.83 0.71 -7.75
N LEU A 298 16.96 1.39 -8.89
CA LEU A 298 15.95 1.47 -9.94
C LEU A 298 16.56 0.91 -11.23
N GLU A 299 15.89 -0.05 -11.87
CA GLU A 299 16.18 -0.41 -13.26
C GLU A 299 15.59 0.66 -14.16
N TYR A 300 16.43 1.36 -14.92
CA TYR A 300 15.99 2.34 -15.90
C TYR A 300 16.20 1.79 -17.30
N VAL A 301 15.14 1.78 -18.10
CA VAL A 301 15.14 1.37 -19.51
C VAL A 301 14.97 2.61 -20.39
N GLY A 302 15.67 2.67 -21.52
CA GLY A 302 15.51 3.74 -22.51
C GLY A 302 16.57 4.83 -22.39
N PHE A 303 17.80 4.49 -21.98
CA PHE A 303 18.91 5.43 -22.04
C PHE A 303 19.17 5.90 -23.48
N LYS A 304 19.12 7.22 -23.72
CA LYS A 304 19.57 7.81 -24.99
C LYS A 304 21.09 7.66 -25.14
N ASN A 305 21.54 7.36 -26.36
CA ASN A 305 22.96 7.23 -26.67
C ASN A 305 23.71 8.57 -26.54
N ASN A 306 24.99 8.53 -26.17
CA ASN A 306 25.91 9.68 -26.08
C ASN A 306 25.35 10.87 -25.30
N THR A 307 24.59 10.59 -24.24
CA THR A 307 23.88 11.57 -23.42
C THR A 307 24.48 11.63 -22.03
N LYS A 308 24.40 12.81 -21.40
CA LYS A 308 24.74 13.01 -20.00
C LYS A 308 23.52 13.55 -19.28
N TYR A 309 23.01 12.78 -18.33
CA TYR A 309 21.90 13.17 -17.48
C TYR A 309 22.43 13.76 -16.18
N GLN A 310 21.85 14.88 -15.76
CA GLN A 310 21.93 15.28 -14.36
C GLN A 310 21.10 14.31 -13.53
N PHE A 311 21.74 13.59 -12.61
CA PHE A 311 21.07 12.58 -11.79
C PHE A 311 20.84 13.11 -10.38
N THR A 312 19.58 13.30 -10.03
CA THR A 312 19.16 13.76 -8.69
C THR A 312 18.13 12.81 -8.10
N SER A 313 17.82 13.00 -6.82
CA SER A 313 16.87 12.16 -6.09
C SER A 313 16.19 12.94 -4.97
N VAL A 314 15.06 12.42 -4.50
CA VAL A 314 14.36 12.88 -3.29
C VAL A 314 14.04 11.66 -2.45
N TYR A 315 14.46 11.66 -1.18
CA TYR A 315 14.12 10.61 -0.23
C TYR A 315 12.94 11.05 0.64
N GLU A 316 11.94 10.19 0.76
CA GLU A 316 10.67 10.48 1.42
C GLU A 316 10.81 10.97 2.86
N TYR A 317 11.76 10.41 3.61
CA TYR A 317 11.96 10.74 5.03
C TYR A 317 13.05 11.78 5.27
N ALA A 318 13.57 12.41 4.20
CA ALA A 318 14.55 13.47 4.34
C ALA A 318 13.93 14.74 4.94
N THR A 319 14.72 15.44 5.74
CA THR A 319 14.40 16.72 6.37
C THR A 319 15.20 17.86 5.72
N GLU A 320 14.88 19.10 6.09
CA GLU A 320 15.61 20.29 5.61
C GLU A 320 17.09 20.32 6.00
N ASN A 321 17.50 19.54 7.00
CA ASN A 321 18.87 19.46 7.48
C ASN A 321 19.71 18.41 6.75
N ASP A 322 19.09 17.62 5.87
CA ASP A 322 19.79 16.56 5.14
C ASP A 322 20.50 17.07 3.90
N THR A 323 21.57 16.39 3.52
CA THR A 323 22.44 16.78 2.40
C THR A 323 22.14 15.93 1.17
N TYR A 324 21.87 16.60 0.05
CA TYR A 324 21.74 15.98 -1.27
C TYR A 324 23.01 16.16 -2.10
N ILE A 325 23.50 15.05 -2.66
CA ILE A 325 24.63 15.03 -3.59
C ILE A 325 24.14 14.52 -4.94
N SER A 326 24.20 15.39 -5.96
CA SER A 326 23.85 15.04 -7.34
C SER A 326 24.97 14.24 -8.01
N GLY A 327 24.57 13.31 -8.88
CA GLY A 327 25.47 12.54 -9.72
C GLY A 327 25.32 12.89 -11.21
N VAL A 328 26.10 12.21 -12.04
CA VAL A 328 25.96 12.26 -13.50
C VAL A 328 25.89 10.84 -14.04
N VAL A 329 24.89 10.58 -14.88
CA VAL A 329 24.84 9.34 -15.67
C VAL A 329 25.26 9.66 -17.10
N SER A 330 26.37 9.06 -17.55
CA SER A 330 26.88 9.25 -18.92
C SER A 330 26.70 7.97 -19.73
N THR A 331 26.19 8.09 -20.95
CA THR A 331 25.89 6.93 -21.81
C THR A 331 26.80 6.87 -23.03
N ASN A 332 27.12 5.65 -23.46
CA ASN A 332 27.76 5.34 -24.74
C ASN A 332 27.25 3.98 -25.25
N ILE A 333 26.18 4.02 -26.02
CA ILE A 333 25.37 2.86 -26.41
C ILE A 333 25.55 2.64 -27.91
N ALA A 334 26.34 1.62 -28.28
CA ALA A 334 26.74 1.44 -29.68
C ALA A 334 25.72 0.68 -30.55
N ASP A 335 24.94 -0.23 -29.94
CA ASP A 335 24.26 -1.31 -30.67
C ASP A 335 22.71 -1.22 -30.63
N ALA A 336 22.16 -0.05 -30.29
CA ALA A 336 20.71 0.17 -30.29
C ALA A 336 20.15 0.23 -31.72
N VAL A 337 19.01 -0.43 -31.96
CA VAL A 337 18.26 -0.37 -33.21
C VAL A 337 17.00 0.51 -33.06
N ASP A 338 16.58 1.14 -34.15
CA ASP A 338 15.44 2.08 -34.16
C ASP A 338 14.12 1.43 -33.70
N SER A 339 13.92 0.16 -34.05
CA SER A 339 12.77 -0.63 -33.65
C SER A 339 13.09 -2.13 -33.64
N ILE A 340 12.40 -2.91 -32.83
CA ILE A 340 12.52 -4.37 -32.83
C ILE A 340 11.14 -5.05 -32.79
N GLU A 341 10.99 -6.09 -33.61
CA GLU A 341 9.83 -7.00 -33.58
C GLU A 341 10.24 -8.34 -33.00
N LEU A 342 9.48 -8.82 -32.02
CA LEU A 342 9.70 -10.08 -31.32
C LEU A 342 8.41 -10.88 -31.30
N TYR A 343 8.53 -12.20 -31.39
CA TYR A 343 7.41 -13.12 -31.49
C TYR A 343 7.42 -14.09 -30.30
N VAL A 344 6.23 -14.36 -29.77
CA VAL A 344 6.03 -15.25 -28.62
C VAL A 344 5.00 -16.32 -28.99
N SER A 345 5.34 -17.60 -28.80
CA SER A 345 4.40 -18.72 -28.94
C SER A 345 4.51 -19.66 -27.75
N ASN A 346 3.40 -19.87 -27.04
CA ASN A 346 3.39 -20.87 -25.96
C ASN A 346 3.60 -22.31 -26.49
N SER A 347 3.17 -22.60 -27.73
CA SER A 347 3.22 -23.96 -28.31
C SER A 347 4.54 -24.31 -29.00
N THR A 348 5.18 -23.34 -29.68
CA THR A 348 6.38 -23.59 -30.49
C THR A 348 7.61 -22.80 -30.04
N GLY A 349 7.44 -21.85 -29.10
CA GLY A 349 8.52 -21.01 -28.62
C GLY A 349 9.41 -21.67 -27.57
N SER A 350 10.61 -21.12 -27.41
CA SER A 350 11.57 -21.52 -26.38
C SER A 350 12.27 -20.30 -25.81
N ASP A 351 12.28 -20.13 -24.50
CA ASP A 351 13.05 -19.04 -23.87
C ASP A 351 14.55 -19.32 -23.79
N GLU A 352 14.93 -20.61 -23.90
CA GLU A 352 16.32 -21.05 -23.92
C GLU A 352 16.94 -20.97 -25.33
N ASN A 353 16.19 -21.37 -26.36
CA ASN A 353 16.70 -21.55 -27.73
C ASN A 353 16.01 -20.67 -28.78
N GLY A 354 14.91 -20.02 -28.41
CA GLY A 354 14.23 -19.05 -29.28
C GLY A 354 15.12 -17.83 -29.50
N ASN A 355 14.97 -17.17 -30.64
CA ASN A 355 15.66 -15.92 -30.94
C ASN A 355 14.69 -14.74 -31.12
N GLY A 356 13.40 -14.96 -30.84
CA GLY A 356 12.35 -13.96 -30.95
C GLY A 356 11.89 -13.68 -32.37
N SER A 357 12.43 -14.35 -33.39
CA SER A 357 11.88 -14.24 -34.76
C SER A 357 10.59 -15.04 -34.90
N GLN A 358 9.75 -14.71 -35.89
CA GLN A 358 8.51 -15.43 -36.18
C GLN A 358 8.70 -16.94 -36.35
N ASN A 359 9.83 -17.38 -36.95
CA ASN A 359 10.11 -18.79 -37.20
C ASN A 359 10.75 -19.52 -35.99
N ASN A 360 11.26 -18.77 -35.02
CA ASN A 360 11.86 -19.31 -33.80
C ASN A 360 11.54 -18.40 -32.60
N PRO A 361 10.25 -18.33 -32.22
CA PRO A 361 9.76 -17.37 -31.23
C PRO A 361 10.26 -17.69 -29.82
N PHE A 362 10.18 -16.70 -28.93
CA PHE A 362 10.28 -16.96 -27.49
C PHE A 362 9.04 -17.69 -26.99
N LYS A 363 9.14 -18.32 -25.82
CA LYS A 363 7.99 -18.98 -25.19
C LYS A 363 7.17 -18.02 -24.35
N SER A 364 7.82 -17.06 -23.70
CA SER A 364 7.18 -16.13 -22.78
C SER A 364 7.26 -14.67 -23.22
N ILE A 365 6.26 -13.89 -22.76
CA ILE A 365 6.20 -12.44 -23.01
C ILE A 365 7.33 -11.73 -22.29
N SER A 366 7.65 -12.10 -21.04
CA SER A 366 8.73 -11.45 -20.28
C SER A 366 10.09 -11.65 -20.95
N LYS A 367 10.35 -12.82 -21.55
CA LYS A 367 11.60 -13.05 -22.30
C LYS A 367 11.71 -12.13 -23.50
N ALA A 368 10.65 -11.98 -24.30
CA ALA A 368 10.63 -11.04 -25.42
C ALA A 368 10.88 -9.60 -24.95
N LEU A 369 10.21 -9.15 -23.90
CA LEU A 369 10.41 -7.80 -23.36
C LEU A 369 11.84 -7.57 -22.88
N SER A 370 12.42 -8.50 -22.12
CA SER A 370 13.81 -8.41 -21.64
C SER A 370 14.81 -8.30 -22.80
N GLU A 371 14.60 -9.03 -23.88
CA GLU A 371 15.42 -8.95 -25.09
C GLU A 371 15.20 -7.66 -25.87
N GLY A 372 13.96 -7.14 -25.88
CA GLY A 372 13.62 -5.87 -26.48
C GLY A 372 14.31 -4.70 -25.78
N TYR A 373 14.25 -4.65 -24.43
CA TYR A 373 14.80 -3.57 -23.61
C TYR A 373 16.32 -3.38 -23.76
N THR A 374 17.04 -4.42 -24.18
CA THR A 374 18.49 -4.33 -24.46
C THR A 374 18.81 -3.79 -25.85
N LYS A 375 17.84 -3.81 -26.78
CA LYS A 375 18.08 -3.55 -28.21
C LYS A 375 17.39 -2.30 -28.74
N SER A 376 16.22 -1.93 -28.23
CA SER A 376 15.47 -0.78 -28.77
C SER A 376 14.65 -0.04 -27.71
N THR A 377 14.34 1.22 -27.99
CA THR A 377 13.33 2.01 -27.27
C THR A 377 11.96 1.96 -27.93
N ASN A 378 11.80 1.21 -29.02
CA ASN A 378 10.54 0.96 -29.71
C ASN A 378 10.39 -0.54 -29.96
N ILE A 379 9.61 -1.20 -29.12
CA ILE A 379 9.54 -2.66 -29.02
C ILE A 379 8.14 -3.12 -29.38
N THR A 380 8.02 -4.02 -30.34
CA THR A 380 6.76 -4.70 -30.66
C THR A 380 6.89 -6.19 -30.36
N VAL A 381 5.99 -6.71 -29.52
CA VAL A 381 5.88 -8.11 -29.16
C VAL A 381 4.58 -8.68 -29.75
N HIS A 382 4.72 -9.54 -30.75
CA HIS A 382 3.64 -10.31 -31.35
C HIS A 382 3.40 -11.58 -30.55
N VAL A 383 2.21 -11.68 -29.95
CA VAL A 383 1.77 -12.87 -29.21
C VAL A 383 0.94 -13.73 -30.15
N LEU A 384 1.48 -14.89 -30.53
CA LEU A 384 0.83 -15.82 -31.44
C LEU A 384 -0.36 -16.52 -30.77
N GLU A 385 -1.25 -17.11 -31.56
CA GLU A 385 -2.43 -17.83 -31.07
C GLU A 385 -2.07 -18.82 -29.95
N GLY A 386 -2.81 -18.77 -28.83
CA GLY A 386 -2.56 -19.65 -27.70
C GLY A 386 -3.14 -19.17 -26.37
N ASN A 387 -3.05 -20.04 -25.38
CA ASN A 387 -3.36 -19.72 -23.98
C ASN A 387 -2.06 -19.46 -23.22
N TYR A 388 -1.97 -18.34 -22.52
CA TYR A 388 -0.79 -17.87 -21.80
C TYR A 388 -1.09 -17.77 -20.31
N THR A 389 -0.25 -18.40 -19.50
CA THR A 389 -0.43 -18.51 -18.04
C THR A 389 0.94 -18.46 -17.34
N GLY A 390 0.97 -18.18 -16.04
CA GLY A 390 2.16 -18.26 -15.19
C GLY A 390 3.03 -17.00 -15.24
N GLU A 391 3.91 -16.86 -14.23
CA GLU A 391 4.65 -15.63 -13.90
C GLU A 391 5.56 -15.05 -14.99
N LEU A 392 5.87 -15.79 -16.06
CA LEU A 392 6.63 -15.25 -17.20
C LEU A 392 5.74 -14.61 -18.27
N ASN A 393 4.43 -14.78 -18.16
CA ASN A 393 3.41 -14.19 -19.04
C ASN A 393 2.46 -13.25 -18.28
N THR A 394 2.55 -13.22 -16.96
CA THR A 394 1.82 -12.34 -16.03
C THR A 394 2.81 -11.69 -15.07
N ASN A 395 2.36 -10.82 -14.16
CA ASN A 395 3.23 -9.99 -13.30
C ASN A 395 4.26 -9.17 -14.10
N LEU A 396 3.91 -8.78 -15.33
CA LEU A 396 4.79 -8.04 -16.23
C LEU A 396 4.86 -6.58 -15.78
N ARG A 397 6.06 -6.10 -15.45
CA ARG A 397 6.31 -4.70 -15.14
C ARG A 397 6.86 -4.00 -16.38
N ILE A 398 6.05 -3.15 -16.99
CA ILE A 398 6.39 -2.51 -18.26
C ILE A 398 6.78 -1.05 -18.01
N PRO A 399 8.06 -0.67 -18.21
CA PRO A 399 8.46 0.74 -18.16
C PRO A 399 7.86 1.49 -19.35
N THR A 400 7.11 2.56 -19.07
CA THR A 400 6.63 3.49 -20.12
C THR A 400 7.66 4.59 -20.40
N THR A 401 8.95 4.33 -20.21
CA THR A 401 10.07 5.20 -20.66
C THR A 401 10.52 4.87 -22.09
N VAL A 402 10.01 3.76 -22.63
CA VAL A 402 10.19 3.30 -24.01
C VAL A 402 8.83 2.92 -24.58
N ASP A 403 8.68 3.00 -25.91
CA ASP A 403 7.45 2.60 -26.57
C ASP A 403 7.39 1.07 -26.63
N VAL A 404 6.32 0.51 -26.06
CA VAL A 404 6.10 -0.95 -26.02
C VAL A 404 4.73 -1.25 -26.59
N THR A 405 4.67 -2.12 -27.59
CA THR A 405 3.44 -2.68 -28.13
C THR A 405 3.40 -4.17 -27.88
N ILE A 406 2.38 -4.67 -27.20
CA ILE A 406 2.09 -6.10 -27.05
C ILE A 406 0.80 -6.35 -27.82
N VAL A 407 0.89 -7.13 -28.89
CA VAL A 407 -0.24 -7.34 -29.81
C VAL A 407 -0.45 -8.83 -30.07
N GLY A 408 -1.66 -9.31 -29.77
CA GLY A 408 -2.09 -10.65 -30.16
C GLY A 408 -2.48 -10.74 -31.63
N GLU A 409 -2.61 -11.95 -32.16
CA GLU A 409 -3.15 -12.14 -33.51
C GLU A 409 -4.60 -11.66 -33.65
N ASP A 410 -5.42 -11.94 -32.64
CA ASP A 410 -6.82 -11.54 -32.52
C ASP A 410 -7.29 -11.76 -31.08
N ALA A 411 -8.24 -10.95 -30.61
CA ALA A 411 -8.77 -11.03 -29.25
C ALA A 411 -9.37 -12.40 -28.91
N ASP A 412 -9.90 -13.14 -29.88
CA ASP A 412 -10.46 -14.49 -29.67
C ASP A 412 -9.42 -15.63 -29.79
N LYS A 413 -8.17 -15.30 -30.14
CA LYS A 413 -7.08 -16.27 -30.35
C LYS A 413 -6.04 -16.30 -29.24
N VAL A 414 -5.82 -15.17 -28.57
CA VAL A 414 -4.81 -15.04 -27.53
C VAL A 414 -5.49 -14.81 -26.20
N ILE A 415 -5.43 -15.81 -25.32
CA ILE A 415 -6.10 -15.79 -24.02
C ILE A 415 -5.03 -15.80 -22.93
N VAL A 416 -5.05 -14.80 -22.06
CA VAL A 416 -4.23 -14.76 -20.85
C VAL A 416 -5.12 -15.10 -19.65
N THR A 417 -4.68 -16.07 -18.85
CA THR A 417 -5.41 -16.51 -17.65
C THR A 417 -4.44 -16.86 -16.54
N ASP A 418 -4.55 -16.17 -15.41
CA ASP A 418 -3.73 -16.44 -14.23
C ASP A 418 -4.37 -15.83 -12.98
N SER A 419 -5.24 -16.59 -12.33
CA SER A 419 -5.89 -16.13 -11.11
C SER A 419 -5.01 -16.20 -9.86
N ALA A 420 -3.72 -16.51 -10.01
CA ALA A 420 -2.74 -16.47 -8.94
C ALA A 420 -1.82 -15.24 -9.03
N ALA A 421 -1.69 -14.64 -10.23
CA ALA A 421 -0.88 -13.45 -10.46
C ALA A 421 -1.39 -12.24 -9.68
N ASP A 422 -0.49 -11.32 -9.32
CA ASP A 422 -0.85 -10.04 -8.72
C ASP A 422 -1.53 -9.16 -9.77
N TYR A 423 -0.94 -9.08 -10.96
CA TYR A 423 -1.43 -8.36 -12.13
C TYR A 423 -1.06 -9.15 -13.40
N PHE A 424 -1.72 -8.90 -14.52
CA PHE A 424 -1.14 -9.24 -15.82
C PHE A 424 -0.03 -8.24 -16.15
N ILE A 425 -0.35 -6.94 -16.11
CA ILE A 425 0.56 -5.83 -16.40
C ILE A 425 0.50 -4.78 -15.29
N THR A 426 1.67 -4.34 -14.83
CA THR A 426 1.87 -3.05 -14.17
C THR A 426 2.58 -2.12 -15.15
N ALA A 427 1.93 -1.04 -15.59
CA ALA A 427 2.55 0.01 -16.39
C ALA A 427 3.21 1.03 -15.46
N LEU A 428 4.54 1.09 -15.51
CA LEU A 428 5.34 1.96 -14.65
C LEU A 428 5.42 3.38 -15.23
N THR A 429 5.57 4.39 -14.37
CA THR A 429 5.70 5.80 -14.76
C THR A 429 6.74 6.02 -15.88
N GLY A 430 6.40 6.87 -16.84
CA GLY A 430 7.26 7.24 -17.97
C GLY A 430 6.53 8.04 -19.04
N ASN A 431 7.28 8.69 -19.93
CA ASN A 431 6.76 9.63 -20.93
C ASN A 431 6.50 9.03 -22.32
N ALA A 432 6.81 7.75 -22.52
CA ALA A 432 6.49 6.96 -23.69
C ALA A 432 5.17 6.19 -23.48
N LYS A 433 4.81 5.32 -24.44
CA LYS A 433 3.51 4.67 -24.48
C LYS A 433 3.59 3.15 -24.43
N LEU A 434 2.76 2.53 -23.58
CA LEU A 434 2.43 1.11 -23.67
C LEU A 434 1.15 0.94 -24.48
N THR A 435 1.15 0.03 -25.46
CA THR A 435 -0.04 -0.39 -26.21
C THR A 435 -0.28 -1.87 -25.99
N LEU A 436 -1.48 -2.26 -25.57
CA LEU A 436 -1.93 -3.64 -25.52
C LEU A 436 -3.09 -3.82 -26.50
N ALA A 437 -2.97 -4.76 -27.41
CA ALA A 437 -4.01 -4.98 -28.42
C ALA A 437 -4.29 -6.45 -28.73
N ASN A 438 -5.52 -6.73 -29.18
CA ASN A 438 -5.94 -8.03 -29.73
C ASN A 438 -5.72 -9.22 -28.78
N VAL A 439 -6.09 -9.08 -27.51
CA VAL A 439 -6.01 -10.18 -26.53
C VAL A 439 -7.27 -10.29 -25.69
N THR A 440 -7.53 -11.47 -25.14
CA THR A 440 -8.50 -11.69 -24.06
C THR A 440 -7.76 -11.87 -22.75
N LEU A 441 -8.07 -11.03 -21.76
CA LEU A 441 -7.67 -11.20 -20.37
C LEU A 441 -8.84 -11.83 -19.59
N ASN A 442 -8.77 -13.13 -19.38
CA ASN A 442 -9.79 -13.89 -18.67
C ASN A 442 -9.27 -14.29 -17.30
N ARG A 443 -9.75 -13.62 -16.24
CA ARG A 443 -9.24 -13.77 -14.87
C ARG A 443 -7.71 -13.76 -14.81
N ALA A 444 -7.11 -12.73 -15.40
CA ALA A 444 -5.65 -12.59 -15.53
C ALA A 444 -4.98 -11.94 -14.29
N ALA A 445 -5.65 -11.98 -13.14
CA ALA A 445 -5.12 -11.60 -11.84
C ALA A 445 -5.92 -12.31 -10.74
N ARG A 446 -5.33 -12.40 -9.55
CA ARG A 446 -5.98 -12.91 -8.35
C ARG A 446 -7.15 -12.03 -7.92
N ASP A 447 -8.07 -12.63 -7.19
CA ASP A 447 -9.13 -11.91 -6.50
C ASP A 447 -8.54 -10.74 -5.70
N THR A 448 -9.27 -9.62 -5.64
CA THR A 448 -8.87 -8.31 -5.08
C THR A 448 -7.94 -7.45 -5.93
N GLN A 449 -7.32 -8.00 -6.98
CA GLN A 449 -6.47 -7.24 -7.90
C GLN A 449 -7.05 -7.12 -9.31
N SER A 450 -6.82 -5.97 -9.94
CA SER A 450 -7.16 -5.71 -11.34
C SER A 450 -6.20 -6.47 -12.26
N ALA A 451 -6.61 -6.78 -13.49
CA ALA A 451 -5.70 -7.37 -14.48
C ALA A 451 -4.59 -6.37 -14.87
N ILE A 452 -4.91 -5.09 -14.96
CA ILE A 452 -3.94 -4.04 -15.32
C ILE A 452 -3.92 -2.97 -14.22
N TYR A 453 -2.71 -2.60 -13.78
CA TYR A 453 -2.46 -1.43 -12.96
C TYR A 453 -1.63 -0.41 -13.72
N VAL A 454 -2.06 0.85 -13.74
CA VAL A 454 -1.37 1.96 -14.42
C VAL A 454 -0.96 2.99 -13.39
N GLU A 455 0.34 3.16 -13.20
CA GLU A 455 0.90 4.14 -12.26
C GLU A 455 0.63 5.58 -12.72
N GLU A 456 0.66 6.50 -11.76
CA GLU A 456 0.61 7.94 -12.03
C GLU A 456 1.72 8.33 -13.02
N GLY A 457 1.38 9.15 -14.01
CA GLY A 457 2.32 9.59 -15.04
C GLY A 457 2.63 8.57 -16.15
N ALA A 458 2.13 7.33 -16.08
CA ALA A 458 2.24 6.37 -17.18
C ALA A 458 1.19 6.63 -18.29
N ASN A 459 1.50 6.25 -19.53
CA ASN A 459 0.58 6.38 -20.68
C ASN A 459 0.30 5.01 -21.32
N VAL A 460 -0.97 4.60 -21.34
CA VAL A 460 -1.40 3.28 -21.83
C VAL A 460 -2.52 3.41 -22.85
N GLU A 461 -2.41 2.67 -23.95
CA GLU A 461 -3.50 2.41 -24.89
C GLU A 461 -3.90 0.93 -24.85
N ILE A 462 -5.20 0.69 -24.83
CA ILE A 462 -5.83 -0.61 -24.91
C ILE A 462 -6.68 -0.61 -26.18
N ASP A 463 -6.45 -1.53 -27.11
CA ASP A 463 -7.20 -1.59 -28.37
C ASP A 463 -7.66 -3.01 -28.71
N ASN A 464 -8.96 -3.22 -28.91
CA ASN A 464 -9.54 -4.52 -29.19
C ASN A 464 -9.15 -5.59 -28.15
N VAL A 465 -9.32 -5.27 -26.87
CA VAL A 465 -9.04 -6.17 -25.74
C VAL A 465 -10.35 -6.58 -25.05
N LYS A 466 -10.45 -7.86 -24.67
CA LYS A 466 -11.58 -8.39 -23.90
C LYS A 466 -11.17 -8.64 -22.45
N PHE A 467 -11.79 -7.98 -21.50
CA PHE A 467 -11.62 -8.21 -20.07
C PHE A 467 -12.80 -9.02 -19.54
N ILE A 468 -12.53 -10.24 -19.10
CA ILE A 468 -13.57 -11.19 -18.69
C ILE A 468 -13.33 -11.62 -17.25
N GLY A 469 -14.29 -11.34 -16.38
CA GLY A 469 -14.33 -11.91 -15.04
C GLY A 469 -13.24 -11.48 -14.08
N GLY A 470 -12.56 -10.35 -14.33
CA GLY A 470 -11.62 -9.75 -13.40
C GLY A 470 -12.29 -9.46 -12.05
N GLN A 471 -11.54 -9.56 -10.95
CA GLN A 471 -12.07 -9.50 -9.58
C GLN A 471 -11.33 -8.50 -8.69
N GLY A 472 -10.81 -7.43 -9.27
CA GLY A 472 -10.19 -6.31 -8.55
C GLY A 472 -11.15 -5.60 -7.59
N ASN A 473 -10.62 -5.14 -6.45
CA ASN A 473 -11.37 -4.32 -5.49
C ASN A 473 -11.57 -2.88 -5.97
N TYR A 474 -10.64 -2.39 -6.78
CA TYR A 474 -10.65 -1.07 -7.40
C TYR A 474 -10.52 -1.28 -8.89
N GLY A 475 -11.62 -1.25 -9.65
CA GLY A 475 -11.55 -1.60 -11.06
C GLY A 475 -11.39 -3.10 -11.24
N GLY A 476 -12.48 -3.84 -11.44
CA GLY A 476 -12.40 -5.30 -11.57
C GLY A 476 -11.44 -5.76 -12.66
N ALA A 477 -11.32 -4.98 -13.74
CA ALA A 477 -10.40 -5.21 -14.84
C ALA A 477 -9.16 -4.30 -14.79
N ILE A 478 -9.33 -3.00 -14.57
CA ILE A 478 -8.23 -2.01 -14.64
C ILE A 478 -8.30 -1.00 -13.50
N ASN A 479 -7.16 -0.75 -12.86
CA ASN A 479 -6.97 0.36 -11.93
C ASN A 479 -5.92 1.33 -12.51
N THR A 480 -6.25 2.61 -12.64
CA THR A 480 -5.36 3.60 -13.27
C THR A 480 -5.29 4.91 -12.50
N ALA A 481 -4.06 5.39 -12.29
CA ALA A 481 -3.76 6.76 -11.89
C ALA A 481 -3.05 7.56 -13.02
N GLY A 482 -2.69 6.89 -14.12
CA GLY A 482 -2.06 7.50 -15.29
C GLY A 482 -3.05 7.95 -16.37
N THR A 483 -2.56 8.08 -17.60
CA THR A 483 -3.39 8.32 -18.79
C THR A 483 -3.70 6.99 -19.45
N LEU A 484 -4.99 6.64 -19.53
CA LEU A 484 -5.49 5.41 -20.12
C LEU A 484 -6.44 5.73 -21.29
N VAL A 485 -6.10 5.21 -22.47
CA VAL A 485 -6.96 5.23 -23.66
C VAL A 485 -7.48 3.82 -23.92
N VAL A 486 -8.79 3.66 -24.08
CA VAL A 486 -9.46 2.38 -24.31
C VAL A 486 -10.31 2.45 -25.57
N ASN A 487 -9.93 1.68 -26.58
CA ASN A 487 -10.54 1.64 -27.89
C ASN A 487 -11.06 0.24 -28.20
N ASN A 488 -12.22 0.16 -28.87
CA ASN A 488 -12.73 -1.09 -29.48
C ASN A 488 -12.82 -2.28 -28.51
N SER A 489 -12.93 -2.04 -27.20
CA SER A 489 -12.70 -3.06 -26.17
C SER A 489 -14.00 -3.51 -25.51
N TYR A 490 -13.95 -4.70 -24.89
CA TYR A 490 -15.10 -5.33 -24.27
C TYR A 490 -14.82 -5.70 -22.82
N PHE A 491 -15.66 -5.25 -21.89
CA PHE A 491 -15.56 -5.53 -20.47
C PHE A 491 -16.80 -6.31 -20.05
N PHE A 492 -16.63 -7.58 -19.69
CA PHE A 492 -17.73 -8.44 -19.30
C PHE A 492 -17.58 -9.03 -17.91
N ASP A 493 -18.62 -8.81 -17.09
CA ASP A 493 -18.80 -9.47 -15.79
C ASP A 493 -17.54 -9.33 -14.91
N ASN A 494 -16.93 -8.14 -14.96
CA ASN A 494 -15.79 -7.76 -14.11
C ASN A 494 -16.28 -7.13 -12.81
N GLY A 495 -15.54 -7.40 -11.75
CA GLY A 495 -15.64 -6.80 -10.43
C GLY A 495 -15.76 -7.82 -9.30
N TYR A 496 -15.78 -7.32 -8.06
CA TYR A 496 -15.78 -8.19 -6.89
C TYR A 496 -17.19 -8.34 -6.34
N GLY A 497 -17.70 -9.58 -6.31
CA GLY A 497 -19.08 -9.90 -5.93
C GLY A 497 -19.32 -10.11 -4.44
N ASP A 498 -18.29 -10.03 -3.58
CA ASP A 498 -18.35 -10.29 -2.14
C ASP A 498 -18.08 -9.01 -1.32
N VAL A 499 -19.15 -8.30 -0.95
CA VAL A 499 -19.06 -7.09 -0.13
C VAL A 499 -18.63 -7.33 1.32
N SER A 500 -18.66 -8.58 1.81
CA SER A 500 -18.14 -8.89 3.15
C SER A 500 -16.61 -8.82 3.22
N LYS A 501 -15.97 -8.79 2.05
CA LYS A 501 -14.53 -8.76 1.85
C LYS A 501 -14.10 -7.53 1.05
N ASN A 502 -14.74 -6.38 1.29
CA ASN A 502 -14.23 -5.10 0.80
C ASN A 502 -14.32 -4.90 -0.74
N ALA A 503 -15.41 -5.36 -1.38
CA ALA A 503 -15.74 -5.03 -2.77
C ALA A 503 -16.08 -3.53 -2.90
N TYR A 504 -15.09 -2.71 -3.22
CA TYR A 504 -15.22 -1.27 -2.99
C TYR A 504 -15.80 -0.50 -4.18
N TYR A 505 -15.12 -0.41 -5.33
CA TYR A 505 -15.50 0.56 -6.37
C TYR A 505 -15.10 0.13 -7.79
N GLY A 506 -15.97 0.41 -8.78
CA GLY A 506 -15.64 0.32 -10.22
C GLY A 506 -15.56 -1.11 -10.71
N GLY A 507 -16.67 -1.74 -11.10
CA GLY A 507 -16.65 -3.16 -11.51
C GLY A 507 -15.75 -3.43 -12.71
N ALA A 508 -15.63 -2.51 -13.67
CA ALA A 508 -14.67 -2.61 -14.76
C ALA A 508 -13.40 -1.80 -14.47
N ILE A 509 -13.53 -0.48 -14.28
CA ILE A 509 -12.39 0.44 -14.21
C ILE A 509 -12.48 1.32 -12.96
N CYS A 510 -11.35 1.52 -12.27
CA CYS A 510 -11.16 2.60 -11.31
C CYS A 510 -10.13 3.58 -11.87
N ASN A 511 -10.48 4.87 -11.92
CA ASN A 511 -9.69 5.94 -12.52
C ASN A 511 -9.45 7.10 -11.55
N ASP A 512 -8.20 7.32 -11.19
CA ASP A 512 -7.70 8.50 -10.47
C ASP A 512 -6.96 9.48 -11.41
N GLY A 513 -6.70 9.10 -12.67
CA GLY A 513 -5.98 9.89 -13.67
C GLY A 513 -6.86 10.38 -14.83
N ILE A 514 -6.40 10.18 -16.07
CA ILE A 514 -7.13 10.56 -17.30
C ILE A 514 -7.58 9.28 -18.01
N LEU A 515 -8.89 9.14 -18.21
CA LEU A 515 -9.50 8.01 -18.89
C LEU A 515 -10.22 8.48 -20.15
N ILE A 516 -9.82 7.95 -21.30
CA ILE A 516 -10.45 8.20 -22.60
C ILE A 516 -10.96 6.86 -23.13
N ILE A 517 -12.24 6.77 -23.46
CA ILE A 517 -12.89 5.55 -23.94
C ILE A 517 -13.58 5.85 -25.27
N ASP A 518 -13.29 5.06 -26.31
CA ASP A 518 -14.00 5.12 -27.59
C ASP A 518 -14.42 3.72 -28.06
N ASN A 519 -15.60 3.66 -28.70
CA ASN A 519 -16.15 2.47 -29.34
C ASN A 519 -16.06 1.18 -28.49
N SER A 520 -16.29 1.28 -27.18
CA SER A 520 -16.12 0.17 -26.25
C SER A 520 -17.44 -0.24 -25.60
N THR A 521 -17.54 -1.49 -25.16
CA THR A 521 -18.76 -2.04 -24.55
C THR A 521 -18.46 -2.60 -23.16
N PHE A 522 -19.25 -2.15 -22.18
CA PHE A 522 -19.23 -2.60 -20.79
C PHE A 522 -20.52 -3.34 -20.51
N GLU A 523 -20.45 -4.62 -20.18
CA GLU A 523 -21.61 -5.47 -20.02
C GLU A 523 -21.54 -6.29 -18.72
N ALA A 524 -22.63 -6.32 -17.95
CA ALA A 524 -22.73 -7.13 -16.73
C ALA A 524 -21.67 -6.86 -15.66
N ASN A 525 -20.88 -5.78 -15.78
CA ASN A 525 -19.88 -5.42 -14.78
C ASN A 525 -20.57 -5.04 -13.46
N HIS A 526 -19.91 -5.38 -12.37
CA HIS A 526 -20.53 -5.38 -11.05
C HIS A 526 -19.61 -4.90 -9.93
N ALA A 527 -20.14 -4.17 -8.97
CA ALA A 527 -19.41 -3.81 -7.75
C ALA A 527 -20.41 -3.48 -6.64
N GLY A 528 -19.95 -3.45 -5.38
CA GLY A 528 -20.79 -2.97 -4.27
C GLY A 528 -21.14 -1.48 -4.37
N ARG A 529 -20.35 -0.70 -5.13
CA ARG A 529 -20.60 0.70 -5.47
C ARG A 529 -19.98 1.01 -6.83
N LEU A 530 -20.60 1.89 -7.62
CA LEU A 530 -20.08 2.33 -8.92
C LEU A 530 -19.83 1.11 -9.82
N SER A 531 -20.90 0.45 -10.26
CA SER A 531 -20.86 -0.92 -10.80
C SER A 531 -19.94 -1.09 -12.00
N THR A 532 -19.65 -0.02 -12.75
CA THR A 532 -18.90 -0.10 -14.01
C THR A 532 -17.62 0.72 -13.93
N ILE A 533 -17.72 2.03 -13.68
CA ILE A 533 -16.54 2.90 -13.62
C ILE A 533 -16.59 3.74 -12.35
N ALA A 534 -15.54 3.61 -11.53
CA ALA A 534 -15.24 4.57 -10.48
C ALA A 534 -14.27 5.61 -11.02
N ASN A 535 -14.66 6.89 -11.01
CA ASN A 535 -13.89 7.99 -11.57
C ASN A 535 -13.69 9.10 -10.53
N GLN A 536 -12.45 9.26 -10.08
CA GLN A 536 -11.99 10.38 -9.26
C GLN A 536 -11.22 11.43 -10.10
N GLY A 537 -10.69 11.03 -11.26
CA GLY A 537 -9.97 11.89 -12.20
C GLY A 537 -10.86 12.42 -13.33
N THR A 538 -10.35 12.45 -14.56
CA THR A 538 -11.11 12.89 -15.75
C THR A 538 -11.51 11.71 -16.63
N LEU A 539 -12.78 11.64 -17.01
CA LEU A 539 -13.33 10.65 -17.93
C LEU A 539 -13.90 11.33 -19.18
N TYR A 540 -13.45 10.89 -20.36
CA TYR A 540 -14.07 11.14 -21.65
C TYR A 540 -14.52 9.82 -22.26
N MET A 541 -15.82 9.63 -22.48
CA MET A 541 -16.38 8.42 -23.11
C MET A 541 -17.13 8.80 -24.37
N ASN A 542 -16.82 8.15 -25.50
CA ASN A 542 -17.45 8.40 -26.78
C ASN A 542 -17.85 7.09 -27.48
N ASN A 543 -18.93 7.11 -28.27
CA ASN A 543 -19.38 5.99 -29.11
C ASN A 543 -19.51 4.64 -28.37
N SER A 544 -19.74 4.65 -27.07
CA SER A 544 -19.58 3.48 -26.20
C SER A 544 -20.91 3.00 -25.64
N LYS A 545 -20.91 1.78 -25.08
CA LYS A 545 -22.11 1.14 -24.55
C LYS A 545 -21.89 0.67 -23.12
N VAL A 546 -22.89 0.91 -22.27
CA VAL A 546 -22.97 0.37 -20.92
C VAL A 546 -24.28 -0.41 -20.83
N ILE A 547 -24.18 -1.72 -20.60
CA ILE A 547 -25.28 -2.66 -20.71
C ILE A 547 -25.38 -3.47 -19.43
N ASP A 548 -26.56 -3.50 -18.81
CA ASP A 548 -26.87 -4.36 -17.66
C ASP A 548 -25.82 -4.30 -16.55
N SER A 549 -25.37 -3.10 -16.18
CA SER A 549 -24.44 -2.96 -15.07
C SER A 549 -25.12 -3.30 -13.74
N LEU A 550 -24.39 -3.89 -12.79
CA LEU A 550 -24.96 -4.51 -11.60
C LEU A 550 -24.40 -3.93 -10.30
N ASP A 551 -25.27 -3.42 -9.44
CA ASP A 551 -24.95 -3.25 -8.03
C ASP A 551 -24.97 -4.64 -7.37
N ALA A 552 -23.79 -5.11 -6.92
CA ALA A 552 -23.62 -6.44 -6.33
C ALA A 552 -24.19 -6.56 -4.90
N TYR A 553 -24.65 -5.46 -4.29
CA TYR A 553 -25.27 -5.48 -2.95
C TYR A 553 -26.19 -4.28 -2.65
N SER A 554 -27.49 -4.46 -2.87
CA SER A 554 -28.48 -3.37 -2.78
C SER A 554 -28.83 -2.83 -1.38
N MET A 555 -28.13 -3.19 -0.30
CA MET A 555 -28.48 -2.66 1.03
C MET A 555 -28.29 -1.14 1.14
N ASN A 556 -27.43 -0.56 0.28
CA ASN A 556 -27.12 0.87 0.29
C ASN A 556 -27.84 1.68 -0.81
N MET A 557 -28.53 1.01 -1.75
CA MET A 557 -29.25 1.62 -2.89
C MET A 557 -28.40 2.55 -3.79
N ASP A 558 -27.10 2.27 -3.89
CA ASP A 558 -26.14 3.04 -4.69
C ASP A 558 -26.18 2.59 -6.17
N LEU A 559 -27.33 2.77 -6.83
CA LEU A 559 -27.64 2.32 -8.21
C LEU A 559 -26.92 3.12 -9.31
N VAL A 560 -25.61 3.30 -9.16
CA VAL A 560 -24.75 4.12 -10.03
C VAL A 560 -23.83 3.23 -10.85
N ALA A 561 -23.84 3.45 -12.17
CA ALA A 561 -22.93 2.78 -13.10
C ALA A 561 -21.57 3.48 -13.18
N ILE A 562 -21.57 4.82 -13.23
CA ILE A 562 -20.38 5.65 -13.36
C ILE A 562 -20.43 6.81 -12.36
N GLY A 563 -19.36 7.02 -11.58
CA GLY A 563 -19.25 8.16 -10.67
C GLY A 563 -18.03 8.09 -9.76
N ALA A 564 -17.96 9.02 -8.80
CA ALA A 564 -16.90 9.19 -7.82
C ALA A 564 -17.31 8.64 -6.44
N PHE A 565 -16.32 8.27 -5.62
CA PHE A 565 -16.53 7.85 -4.24
C PHE A 565 -15.94 8.86 -3.25
N GLY A 566 -16.58 9.01 -2.08
CA GLY A 566 -16.10 9.91 -1.02
C GLY A 566 -16.29 11.41 -1.33
N GLY A 567 -17.23 11.77 -2.20
CA GLY A 567 -17.60 13.15 -2.52
C GLY A 567 -17.68 13.43 -4.02
N GLN A 568 -17.95 14.69 -4.38
CA GLN A 568 -17.92 15.20 -5.75
C GLN A 568 -16.45 15.44 -6.14
N LYS A 569 -15.89 14.52 -6.93
CA LYS A 569 -14.51 14.55 -7.42
C LYS A 569 -14.50 14.21 -8.91
N GLY A 570 -13.55 14.75 -9.64
CA GLY A 570 -13.32 14.39 -11.03
C GLY A 570 -14.41 14.86 -11.99
N ASN A 571 -14.14 14.78 -13.29
CA ASN A 571 -15.02 15.28 -14.35
C ASN A 571 -15.41 14.14 -15.30
N ILE A 572 -16.65 14.15 -15.77
CA ILE A 572 -17.21 13.14 -16.68
C ILE A 572 -17.75 13.83 -17.92
N THR A 573 -17.30 13.41 -19.10
CA THR A 573 -17.89 13.79 -20.38
C THR A 573 -18.27 12.52 -21.15
N ILE A 574 -19.53 12.44 -21.58
CA ILE A 574 -20.08 11.29 -22.30
C ILE A 574 -20.72 11.79 -23.60
N GLU A 575 -20.27 11.27 -24.73
CA GLU A 575 -20.76 11.63 -26.05
C GLU A 575 -21.20 10.41 -26.85
N ASN A 576 -22.26 10.55 -27.64
CA ASN A 576 -22.70 9.55 -28.62
C ASN A 576 -22.81 8.11 -28.06
N SER A 577 -23.12 7.98 -26.76
CA SER A 577 -23.03 6.71 -26.04
C SER A 577 -24.40 6.20 -25.61
N ILE A 578 -24.50 4.90 -25.35
CA ILE A 578 -25.77 4.22 -25.03
C ILE A 578 -25.65 3.48 -23.72
N PHE A 579 -26.54 3.80 -22.78
CA PHE A 579 -26.74 3.11 -21.53
C PHE A 579 -28.04 2.34 -21.62
N THR A 580 -28.01 1.05 -21.33
CA THR A 580 -29.18 0.17 -21.47
C THR A 580 -29.28 -0.83 -20.34
N VAL A 581 -30.49 -0.99 -19.81
CA VAL A 581 -30.88 -2.14 -19.00
C VAL A 581 -31.86 -3.00 -19.80
N THR A 582 -31.67 -4.32 -19.80
CA THR A 582 -32.53 -5.28 -20.49
C THR A 582 -33.30 -6.13 -19.48
N ASN A 583 -34.16 -7.01 -20.00
CA ASN A 583 -34.94 -7.96 -19.19
C ASN A 583 -34.15 -9.18 -18.68
N ARG A 584 -32.81 -9.16 -18.78
CA ARG A 584 -31.96 -10.23 -18.28
C ARG A 584 -31.92 -10.20 -16.76
N THR A 585 -32.02 -11.38 -16.17
CA THR A 585 -31.89 -11.58 -14.72
C THR A 585 -30.42 -11.54 -14.32
N VAL A 586 -30.16 -11.22 -13.04
CA VAL A 586 -28.80 -11.23 -12.48
C VAL A 586 -28.11 -12.57 -12.71
N ASP A 587 -28.83 -13.69 -12.52
CA ASP A 587 -28.28 -15.04 -12.71
C ASP A 587 -27.95 -15.36 -14.19
N GLU A 588 -28.60 -14.71 -15.15
CA GLU A 588 -28.25 -14.81 -16.58
C GLU A 588 -27.01 -13.97 -16.93
N LEU A 589 -26.74 -12.93 -16.16
CA LEU A 589 -25.66 -11.97 -16.39
C LEU A 589 -24.36 -12.40 -15.70
N SER A 590 -24.46 -12.90 -14.46
CA SER A 590 -23.31 -13.26 -13.64
C SER A 590 -23.67 -14.34 -12.63
N ASN A 591 -22.78 -15.33 -12.50
CA ASN A 591 -22.82 -16.33 -11.43
C ASN A 591 -21.82 -16.03 -10.30
N ARG A 592 -21.18 -14.85 -10.32
CA ARG A 592 -20.10 -14.46 -9.39
C ARG A 592 -20.54 -13.55 -8.25
N ILE A 593 -21.79 -13.10 -8.27
CA ILE A 593 -22.36 -12.27 -7.23
C ILE A 593 -22.68 -13.14 -6.01
N TYR A 594 -22.23 -12.75 -4.82
CA TYR A 594 -22.41 -13.52 -3.60
C TYR A 594 -23.88 -13.63 -3.16
N MET A 595 -24.66 -12.54 -3.36
CA MET A 595 -26.10 -12.48 -3.05
C MET A 595 -26.89 -11.93 -4.24
N PRO A 596 -27.04 -12.71 -5.34
CA PRO A 596 -27.65 -12.24 -6.58
C PRO A 596 -29.11 -11.79 -6.40
N GLN A 597 -29.81 -12.32 -5.41
CA GLN A 597 -31.17 -11.91 -5.03
C GLN A 597 -31.26 -10.46 -4.53
N ASN A 598 -30.14 -9.90 -4.05
CA ASN A 598 -30.00 -8.53 -3.58
C ASN A 598 -29.29 -7.65 -4.61
N ALA A 599 -28.97 -8.17 -5.80
CA ALA A 599 -28.33 -7.37 -6.83
C ALA A 599 -29.37 -6.71 -7.73
N LEU A 600 -29.04 -5.52 -8.22
CA LEU A 600 -29.93 -4.69 -9.03
C LEU A 600 -29.18 -4.17 -10.25
N THR A 601 -29.90 -4.07 -11.37
CA THR A 601 -29.36 -3.38 -12.54
C THR A 601 -29.31 -1.88 -12.31
N CYS A 602 -28.29 -1.22 -12.84
CA CYS A 602 -28.05 0.19 -12.66
C CYS A 602 -27.60 0.84 -13.98
N LEU A 603 -27.89 2.13 -14.07
CA LEU A 603 -27.73 2.94 -15.28
C LEU A 603 -27.31 4.38 -14.97
N ALA A 604 -27.32 4.77 -13.68
CA ALA A 604 -27.19 6.16 -13.29
C ALA A 604 -25.76 6.67 -13.39
N ILE A 605 -25.63 7.95 -13.71
CA ILE A 605 -24.42 8.74 -13.46
C ILE A 605 -24.52 9.36 -12.07
N GLY A 606 -23.52 9.09 -11.23
CA GLY A 606 -23.46 9.49 -9.84
C GLY A 606 -22.50 10.65 -9.59
N SER A 607 -21.88 10.66 -8.41
CA SER A 607 -21.01 11.74 -7.94
C SER A 607 -19.92 12.13 -8.94
N SER A 608 -19.68 13.41 -9.12
CA SER A 608 -18.61 14.01 -9.94
C SER A 608 -18.62 15.51 -9.69
N GLU A 609 -17.54 16.24 -9.98
CA GLU A 609 -17.56 17.72 -9.97
C GLU A 609 -18.39 18.28 -11.12
N HIS A 610 -18.15 17.83 -12.35
CA HIS A 610 -18.88 18.26 -13.55
C HIS A 610 -19.19 17.07 -14.44
N VAL A 611 -20.43 16.99 -14.91
CA VAL A 611 -20.91 15.97 -15.84
C VAL A 611 -21.44 16.65 -17.10
N THR A 612 -20.89 16.28 -18.24
CA THR A 612 -21.35 16.71 -19.56
C THR A 612 -21.82 15.51 -20.37
N ILE A 613 -23.03 15.55 -20.91
CA ILE A 613 -23.61 14.46 -21.70
C ILE A 613 -24.14 15.00 -23.02
N ILE A 614 -23.73 14.42 -24.14
CA ILE A 614 -24.07 14.91 -25.49
C ILE A 614 -24.52 13.73 -26.36
N ASN A 615 -25.63 13.90 -27.10
CA ASN A 615 -26.12 12.92 -28.09
C ASN A 615 -26.21 11.48 -27.56
N SER A 616 -26.48 11.30 -26.28
CA SER A 616 -26.42 9.99 -25.63
C SER A 616 -27.81 9.48 -25.27
N THR A 617 -27.95 8.16 -25.13
CA THR A 617 -29.23 7.51 -24.84
C THR A 617 -29.17 6.71 -23.56
N PHE A 618 -30.16 6.89 -22.69
CA PHE A 618 -30.37 6.17 -21.45
C PHE A 618 -31.72 5.47 -21.54
N GLU A 619 -31.75 4.14 -21.61
CA GLU A 619 -32.97 3.40 -21.92
C GLU A 619 -33.14 2.13 -21.08
N ASP A 620 -34.36 1.94 -20.56
CA ASP A 620 -34.80 0.66 -20.02
C ASP A 620 -35.57 -0.14 -21.08
N LYS A 621 -35.13 -1.38 -21.31
CA LYS A 621 -35.72 -2.38 -22.24
C LYS A 621 -36.31 -3.58 -21.50
N GLY A 622 -36.91 -3.33 -20.34
CA GLY A 622 -37.66 -4.33 -19.57
C GLY A 622 -36.90 -4.88 -18.38
N GLY A 623 -36.01 -4.08 -17.79
CA GLY A 623 -35.33 -4.35 -16.54
C GLY A 623 -36.29 -4.72 -15.42
N ARG A 624 -35.82 -5.58 -14.52
CA ARG A 624 -36.59 -5.99 -13.33
C ARG A 624 -36.94 -4.79 -12.44
N TYR A 625 -36.07 -3.79 -12.44
CA TYR A 625 -36.26 -2.51 -11.77
C TYR A 625 -36.03 -1.42 -12.80
N THR A 626 -36.93 -0.44 -12.84
CA THR A 626 -36.83 0.69 -13.74
C THR A 626 -35.76 1.64 -13.20
N PRO A 627 -34.61 1.81 -13.89
CA PRO A 627 -33.46 2.52 -13.36
C PRO A 627 -33.62 4.04 -13.48
N ASN A 628 -32.74 4.76 -12.78
CA ASN A 628 -32.63 6.22 -12.85
C ASN A 628 -31.41 6.61 -13.72
N ALA A 629 -31.46 7.77 -14.38
CA ALA A 629 -30.33 8.25 -15.18
C ALA A 629 -29.30 9.08 -14.38
N PHE A 630 -29.74 9.77 -13.32
CA PHE A 630 -28.87 10.55 -12.45
C PHE A 630 -29.21 10.31 -10.99
N GLY A 631 -28.18 10.11 -10.18
CA GLY A 631 -28.28 10.10 -8.72
C GLY A 631 -28.04 8.75 -8.03
N GLY A 632 -27.86 8.84 -6.72
CA GLY A 632 -27.96 7.72 -5.77
C GLY A 632 -29.19 7.91 -4.87
N ILE A 633 -29.89 6.83 -4.54
CA ILE A 633 -30.98 6.88 -3.57
C ILE A 633 -30.36 6.92 -2.17
N ASN A 634 -30.64 8.00 -1.44
CA ASN A 634 -30.18 8.27 -0.09
C ASN A 634 -30.53 7.11 0.87
N SER A 635 -29.53 6.38 1.37
CA SER A 635 -29.71 5.43 2.46
C SER A 635 -29.51 6.12 3.81
N TRP A 636 -30.59 6.34 4.55
CA TRP A 636 -30.61 6.87 5.92
C TRP A 636 -29.97 5.94 6.97
N ASN A 637 -29.30 4.86 6.58
CA ASN A 637 -28.87 3.77 7.47
C ASN A 637 -27.37 3.69 7.79
N LEU A 638 -26.56 4.69 7.41
CA LEU A 638 -25.16 4.74 7.85
C LEU A 638 -25.04 5.56 9.13
N ALA A 639 -24.70 4.89 10.23
CA ALA A 639 -24.42 5.47 11.55
C ALA A 639 -23.19 6.43 11.59
N MET A 640 -22.68 6.87 10.43
CA MET A 640 -21.49 7.73 10.29
C MET A 640 -21.64 8.88 9.28
N GLY A 641 -22.86 9.22 8.85
CA GLY A 641 -23.11 10.34 7.93
C GLY A 641 -22.95 9.97 6.46
N GLY A 642 -24.05 9.97 5.71
CA GLY A 642 -24.06 9.59 4.29
C GLY A 642 -23.41 10.64 3.40
N TYR A 643 -22.44 10.21 2.59
CA TYR A 643 -21.94 11.00 1.46
C TYR A 643 -22.92 10.87 0.29
N THR A 644 -23.44 12.00 -0.18
CA THR A 644 -24.37 12.02 -1.32
C THR A 644 -23.64 11.63 -2.61
N LEU A 645 -24.02 10.53 -3.27
CA LEU A 645 -23.53 10.15 -4.59
C LEU A 645 -24.25 10.89 -5.74
N VAL A 646 -24.38 12.22 -5.62
CA VAL A 646 -25.06 13.05 -6.62
C VAL A 646 -24.03 13.92 -7.34
N PRO A 647 -24.06 14.00 -8.68
CA PRO A 647 -23.11 14.83 -9.40
C PRO A 647 -23.23 16.32 -9.05
N GLY A 648 -22.12 17.05 -9.17
CA GLY A 648 -21.93 18.48 -8.99
C GLY A 648 -22.68 19.26 -10.06
N ASP A 649 -22.02 19.87 -11.05
CA ASP A 649 -22.69 20.47 -12.20
C ASP A 649 -23.06 19.40 -13.23
N VAL A 650 -24.22 19.55 -13.90
CA VAL A 650 -24.64 18.66 -15.00
C VAL A 650 -25.12 19.49 -16.19
N GLU A 651 -24.54 19.22 -17.35
CA GLU A 651 -24.98 19.74 -18.64
C GLU A 651 -25.31 18.58 -19.58
N VAL A 652 -26.50 18.62 -20.19
CA VAL A 652 -26.98 17.58 -21.08
C VAL A 652 -27.53 18.19 -22.35
N TYR A 653 -27.04 17.71 -23.49
CA TYR A 653 -27.39 18.22 -24.81
C TYR A 653 -27.86 17.08 -25.71
N ASN A 654 -28.97 17.29 -26.42
CA ASN A 654 -29.48 16.41 -27.50
C ASN A 654 -29.59 14.92 -27.12
N SER A 655 -29.85 14.63 -25.85
CA SER A 655 -29.81 13.26 -25.31
C SER A 655 -31.22 12.72 -25.05
N THR A 656 -31.36 11.39 -25.07
CA THR A 656 -32.65 10.69 -24.94
C THR A 656 -32.71 9.87 -23.67
N PHE A 657 -33.80 9.99 -22.93
CA PHE A 657 -34.11 9.22 -21.73
C PHE A 657 -35.43 8.48 -21.95
N ARG A 658 -35.41 7.14 -21.96
CA ARG A 658 -36.57 6.33 -22.32
C ARG A 658 -36.90 5.25 -21.29
N ASN A 659 -38.18 5.13 -20.94
CA ASN A 659 -38.73 4.11 -20.04
C ASN A 659 -38.07 4.12 -18.65
N LEU A 660 -37.64 5.27 -18.16
CA LEU A 660 -36.91 5.36 -16.90
C LEU A 660 -37.85 5.66 -15.72
N GLN A 661 -37.46 5.24 -14.52
CA GLN A 661 -38.20 5.60 -13.32
C GLN A 661 -38.06 7.09 -13.08
N SER A 662 -36.82 7.60 -13.09
CA SER A 662 -36.62 9.03 -12.96
C SER A 662 -35.39 9.58 -13.67
N VAL A 663 -35.48 10.87 -13.98
CA VAL A 663 -34.36 11.73 -14.31
C VAL A 663 -34.34 12.89 -13.32
N SER A 664 -33.26 13.03 -12.55
CA SER A 664 -33.11 14.08 -11.55
C SER A 664 -32.65 15.38 -12.20
N LEU A 665 -33.53 16.40 -12.23
CA LEU A 665 -33.28 17.67 -12.92
C LEU A 665 -32.82 18.79 -11.95
N PHE A 666 -33.12 18.69 -10.66
CA PHE A 666 -32.78 19.69 -9.64
C PHE A 666 -32.31 19.03 -8.34
N TYR A 667 -31.31 19.61 -7.67
CA TYR A 667 -30.80 19.11 -6.39
C TYR A 667 -30.59 20.25 -5.38
N THR A 668 -31.20 20.14 -4.20
CA THR A 668 -30.88 20.94 -3.02
C THR A 668 -30.62 20.06 -1.80
N LYS A 669 -29.52 20.31 -1.08
CA LYS A 669 -29.19 19.60 0.16
C LYS A 669 -30.01 20.17 1.32
N THR A 670 -30.57 19.31 2.18
CA THR A 670 -31.39 19.71 3.35
C THR A 670 -30.57 20.23 4.55
N ASP A 671 -29.24 20.32 4.48
CA ASP A 671 -28.38 20.63 5.64
C ASP A 671 -27.75 22.04 5.66
N GLY A 672 -28.20 22.95 4.79
CA GLY A 672 -27.75 24.35 4.81
C GLY A 672 -26.35 24.59 4.26
N SER A 673 -25.65 23.55 3.77
CA SER A 673 -24.48 23.70 2.91
C SER A 673 -24.93 23.74 1.44
N SER A 674 -24.98 24.95 0.86
CA SER A 674 -25.39 25.16 -0.52
C SER A 674 -24.29 24.72 -1.49
N TYR A 675 -24.35 23.48 -1.97
CA TYR A 675 -23.81 23.17 -3.30
C TYR A 675 -24.82 23.70 -4.31
N HIS A 676 -24.54 24.86 -4.90
CA HIS A 676 -25.25 25.31 -6.10
C HIS A 676 -24.75 24.46 -7.26
N SER A 677 -25.49 23.42 -7.64
CA SER A 677 -25.20 22.70 -8.87
C SER A 677 -25.91 23.37 -10.05
N HIS A 678 -25.13 23.80 -11.04
CA HIS A 678 -25.64 24.18 -12.34
C HIS A 678 -26.24 22.94 -13.01
N ARG A 679 -27.47 23.08 -13.53
CA ARG A 679 -28.19 22.03 -14.27
C ARG A 679 -28.70 22.63 -15.57
N LEU A 680 -28.22 22.10 -16.69
CA LEU A 680 -28.64 22.51 -18.03
C LEU A 680 -29.04 21.28 -18.83
N PHE A 681 -30.25 21.32 -19.41
CA PHE A 681 -30.75 20.30 -20.32
C PHE A 681 -31.27 21.03 -21.57
N ASP A 682 -30.63 20.80 -22.71
CA ASP A 682 -30.98 21.43 -24.00
C ASP A 682 -31.16 20.35 -25.08
N GLY A 683 -32.20 20.48 -25.90
CA GLY A 683 -32.51 19.53 -26.99
C GLY A 683 -32.82 18.09 -26.55
N CYS A 684 -33.10 17.82 -25.26
CA CYS A 684 -33.29 16.46 -24.74
C CYS A 684 -34.70 15.91 -24.95
N LEU A 685 -34.82 14.58 -25.14
CA LEU A 685 -36.08 13.84 -25.25
C LEU A 685 -36.30 12.98 -23.99
N PHE A 686 -37.48 13.12 -23.37
CA PHE A 686 -37.94 12.28 -22.26
C PHE A 686 -39.17 11.50 -22.69
N GLU A 687 -39.06 10.18 -22.80
CA GLU A 687 -40.11 9.29 -23.30
C GLU A 687 -40.43 8.22 -22.25
N ASN A 688 -41.67 8.16 -21.77
CA ASN A 688 -42.10 7.23 -20.71
C ASN A 688 -41.24 7.32 -19.43
N VAL A 689 -40.86 8.53 -19.01
CA VAL A 689 -40.19 8.76 -17.73
C VAL A 689 -41.23 9.01 -16.64
N GLU A 690 -41.23 8.21 -15.57
CA GLU A 690 -42.26 8.30 -14.51
C GLU A 690 -42.11 9.60 -13.69
N TYR A 691 -40.88 9.97 -13.33
CA TYR A 691 -40.59 11.18 -12.55
C TYR A 691 -39.48 12.04 -13.15
N LEU A 692 -39.77 13.33 -13.34
CA LEU A 692 -38.74 14.37 -13.48
C LEU A 692 -38.62 15.03 -12.10
N ILE A 693 -37.70 14.53 -11.28
CA ILE A 693 -37.64 14.88 -9.85
C ILE A 693 -36.92 16.22 -9.66
N ALA A 694 -37.53 17.08 -8.82
CA ALA A 694 -36.85 18.11 -8.05
C ALA A 694 -36.71 17.59 -6.61
N ALA A 695 -35.49 17.47 -6.10
CA ALA A 695 -35.24 17.20 -4.67
C ALA A 695 -34.88 18.49 -3.93
#